data_AF-A0A8R1WIN3-F1
#
_entry.id   AF-A0A8R1WIN3-F1
#
_cell.length_a   1.000
_cell.length_b   1.000
_cell.length_c   1.000
_cell.angle_alpha   90.00
_cell.angle_beta   90.00
_cell.angle_gamma   90.00
#
_symmetry.space_group_name_H-M   'P 1'
#
loop_
_entity.id
_entity.type
_entity.pdbx_description
1 polymer ?
#
loop_
_entity_poly.entity_id
_entity_poly.type
_entity_poly.pdbx_seq_one_letter_code
_entity_poly.pdbx_strand_id
1 'polypeptide(L)'
;MVKRKNVSISEDDGESGLINENGKVIFEDKEKKKRIKTKSLYRQPTVNELNRLQETETLFNSNLFRLQVEEILQEVKVKEKVEKRFLQWFTDFKNHLDSIPTDDTEYDLTEHTLTKKIKVKLPISEELKKTKCVFKFHKFETVDIVGSYALGCAINSKLVVDLQITVPSQTYTKNDSINYRYHKKRAAYLAYIASYLSKSDIIVDLNYSFINGCETKPILILKPAGKLQNHLSVRINLVCDTDTFKLHRFSPKRNNLRQSWLFSTTESEETDSPTPYYNSSILYDVTALNNEKLLRDTLLNSENLKQAVVLLKIWLRQRNIPISGQIVNNIVVYYVQTKRVNNIMSSYQIVRNIWIALKTSEWDKKGISLCKAADATPSLEEFHQNFPIVFIDSTGYYNICWQICKGTYYALKRECALAVEMLDNVKINSFIPLFMTPVKMLMKFDHILRFKNMELLKTSVLDKVSKDDKLNYGLDRLMLVTDTVYSLLAKGLGDRVHLILQMVEADFTWPVKKVLSAAKTDSCYEEKLAFGLILNKDNALNPVEKGPPANLPEALEFRAFWGDKSELRRFQDGSITETCVWEGEATAERRGITKQIINYLMDLKYGVKGSDLFHVMDQLDSVLVRKQYAGESSAHCEEACLDVLRAFDELRRDLRQLTELPLDISAVYGTSSVFSYSRPVPPVARPAPRQPYRRAGACLLKQASRRDGLPSLPHYTPVSRAVIELGHSGKWPGDIEAFRCLKAAFHLQISDRLTEQYSLITHAYPSHVDVLKNGLVFRLAIAHPKEITLLKREIENGVVKHKDSEESARLQRDTQLMPRLRGALHGLHQKYPAFGPTACLFKRWLSSHLLSPPHFPSVTAELMAATVFLHPQPFTPPTQPTIGLFRVLRLLAATDWTSEVFVLDFNDDLTREQITELEQAARADPRGRSVCIVTAQEREVGLACEPGPPPPALRRAQALAASALAYLENSLLNEFNDNLLPMFVPSLSEYDVQIVLHPSLVPEWAERVCAPPRRRPPTPHVGDELIPVVDFHPVLTYLDDLRSAYGDFAVFFHDLYGGEVIAVLWKPDVDEYEDFQALNANALIPETVDGETRYKVNKEAIIEDFRILGQGLVKSVNVL
;
A
#
# COMPACT_ATOMS: atom_id res chain seq x y z
N MET A 1 -7.50 27.16 47.54
CA MET A 1 -8.20 28.31 48.16
C MET A 1 -7.50 29.59 47.74
N VAL A 2 -8.09 30.42 46.87
CA VAL A 2 -7.96 31.90 46.83
C VAL A 2 -9.00 32.42 45.82
N LYS A 3 -9.62 33.56 46.18
CA LYS A 3 -10.81 34.22 45.64
C LYS A 3 -10.60 34.90 44.28
N ARG A 4 -11.68 34.95 43.49
CA ARG A 4 -11.90 35.86 42.34
C ARG A 4 -11.95 37.33 42.77
N LYS A 5 -11.45 38.24 41.93
CA LYS A 5 -11.96 39.62 41.75
C LYS A 5 -11.72 40.12 40.31
N ASN A 6 -12.79 40.60 39.69
CA ASN A 6 -12.86 41.38 38.44
C ASN A 6 -12.62 42.86 38.73
N VAL A 7 -11.99 43.62 37.81
CA VAL A 7 -12.13 45.08 37.55
C VAL A 7 -11.46 45.33 36.17
N SER A 8 -12.20 45.46 35.06
CA SER A 8 -12.67 46.68 34.36
C SER A 8 -11.58 47.62 33.85
N ILE A 9 -11.55 47.83 32.52
CA ILE A 9 -10.76 48.82 31.79
C ILE A 9 -11.65 50.05 31.57
N SER A 10 -11.17 51.23 31.97
CA SER A 10 -11.78 52.54 31.72
C SER A 10 -11.19 53.17 30.46
N GLU A 11 -12.08 53.86 29.74
CA GLU A 11 -11.86 54.83 28.67
C GLU A 11 -11.04 56.04 29.17
N ASP A 12 -10.21 56.65 28.32
CA ASP A 12 -10.44 58.06 27.94
C ASP A 12 -9.59 58.56 26.74
N ASP A 13 -10.17 59.58 26.12
CA ASP A 13 -9.62 60.70 25.34
C ASP A 13 -9.26 60.59 23.84
N GLY A 14 -10.03 61.37 23.05
CA GLY A 14 -9.50 62.12 21.91
C GLY A 14 -10.48 62.54 20.81
N GLU A 15 -11.52 63.36 21.09
CA GLU A 15 -12.23 64.11 20.03
C GLU A 15 -11.84 65.61 20.05
N SER A 16 -11.34 66.08 18.91
CA SER A 16 -11.16 67.51 18.60
C SER A 16 -12.34 68.00 17.75
N GLY A 17 -13.20 68.87 18.31
CA GLY A 17 -14.26 69.58 17.59
C GLY A 17 -13.97 71.09 17.57
N LEU A 18 -13.67 71.63 16.39
CA LEU A 18 -13.62 73.08 16.16
C LEU A 18 -15.02 73.60 15.80
N ILE A 19 -15.32 74.73 16.43
CA ILE A 19 -16.52 75.56 16.36
C ILE A 19 -16.76 76.09 14.94
N ASN A 20 -18.03 76.34 14.60
CA ASN A 20 -18.37 77.40 13.65
C ASN A 20 -19.48 78.31 14.18
N GLU A 21 -19.48 79.51 13.63
CA GLU A 21 -20.00 80.79 14.12
C GLU A 21 -21.54 80.85 14.13
N ASN A 22 -22.13 80.90 15.32
CA ASN A 22 -23.40 81.59 15.69
C ASN A 22 -24.01 81.11 17.02
N GLY A 23 -23.22 80.46 17.90
CA GLY A 23 -23.40 80.55 19.35
C GLY A 23 -24.83 80.42 19.91
N LYS A 24 -25.63 79.47 19.41
CA LYS A 24 -26.96 79.16 19.98
C LYS A 24 -27.22 77.65 20.03
N VAL A 25 -27.40 77.18 21.25
CA VAL A 25 -28.06 75.91 21.58
C VAL A 25 -29.53 76.07 21.20
N ILE A 26 -30.05 75.20 20.33
CA ILE A 26 -31.49 75.08 20.07
C ILE A 26 -31.90 73.66 20.39
N PHE A 27 -32.55 73.50 21.54
CA PHE A 27 -33.48 72.41 21.78
C PHE A 27 -34.75 72.72 20.97
N GLU A 28 -35.23 71.77 20.19
CA GLU A 28 -36.67 71.60 20.02
C GLU A 28 -37.05 70.18 19.56
N ASP A 29 -37.99 69.62 20.31
CA ASP A 29 -38.59 68.31 20.17
C ASP A 29 -39.39 68.14 18.87
N LYS A 30 -39.36 66.91 18.34
CA LYS A 30 -40.56 66.06 18.25
C LYS A 30 -40.21 64.65 17.77
N GLU A 31 -40.68 63.67 18.54
CA GLU A 31 -40.59 62.25 18.26
C GLU A 31 -41.07 61.88 16.85
N LYS A 32 -40.17 61.26 16.07
CA LYS A 32 -40.51 60.15 15.17
C LYS A 32 -39.38 59.12 15.26
N LYS A 33 -39.71 57.97 15.86
CA LYS A 33 -38.89 56.74 15.97
C LYS A 33 -38.14 56.45 14.67
N LYS A 34 -36.84 56.79 14.62
CA LYS A 34 -35.92 56.29 13.60
C LYS A 34 -35.42 54.92 14.06
N ARG A 35 -35.79 53.90 13.27
CA ARG A 35 -35.23 52.54 13.28
C ARG A 35 -33.73 52.58 13.59
N ILE A 36 -33.33 52.03 14.73
CA ILE A 36 -31.94 51.65 14.99
C ILE A 36 -31.57 50.64 13.90
N LYS A 37 -30.67 51.02 12.99
CA LYS A 37 -30.13 50.11 11.98
C LYS A 37 -29.23 49.11 12.69
N THR A 38 -29.75 47.91 12.95
CA THR A 38 -29.01 46.68 13.24
C THR A 38 -28.16 46.26 12.02
N LYS A 39 -27.11 47.01 11.69
CA LYS A 39 -26.18 46.69 10.58
C LYS A 39 -24.81 46.14 11.03
N SER A 40 -24.48 46.15 12.33
CA SER A 40 -23.18 45.66 12.82
C SER A 40 -23.18 44.17 13.20
N LEU A 41 -24.31 43.58 13.60
CA LEU A 41 -24.42 42.18 14.02
C LEU A 41 -24.54 41.18 12.85
N TYR A 42 -24.75 41.66 11.63
CA TYR A 42 -24.93 40.84 10.41
C TYR A 42 -23.92 41.21 9.31
N ARG A 43 -22.76 41.78 9.67
CA ARG A 43 -21.69 42.01 8.69
C ARG A 43 -21.07 40.66 8.35
N GLN A 44 -21.00 40.33 7.06
CA GLN A 44 -20.25 39.15 6.62
C GLN A 44 -18.81 39.25 7.16
N PRO A 45 -18.27 38.17 7.75
CA PRO A 45 -16.95 38.21 8.34
C PRO A 45 -15.92 38.62 7.29
N THR A 46 -15.03 39.53 7.68
CA THR A 46 -13.96 39.99 6.79
C THR A 46 -12.99 38.85 6.48
N VAL A 47 -12.27 38.92 5.35
CA VAL A 47 -11.26 37.90 4.98
C VAL A 47 -10.25 37.69 6.11
N ASN A 48 -9.90 38.74 6.85
CA ASN A 48 -8.99 38.65 7.99
C ASN A 48 -9.63 37.96 9.22
N GLU A 49 -10.93 38.16 9.46
CA GLU A 49 -11.65 37.45 10.53
C GLU A 49 -11.89 35.97 10.17
N LEU A 50 -12.19 35.67 8.91
CA LEU A 50 -12.26 34.30 8.40
C LEU A 50 -10.91 33.58 8.50
N ASN A 51 -9.82 34.25 8.12
CA ASN A 51 -8.47 33.69 8.27
C ASN A 51 -8.11 33.49 9.74
N ARG A 52 -8.45 34.43 10.64
CA ARG A 52 -8.24 34.26 12.09
C ARG A 52 -9.07 33.11 12.66
N LEU A 53 -10.31 32.94 12.22
CA LEU A 53 -11.17 31.82 12.64
C LEU A 53 -10.60 30.48 12.17
N GLN A 54 -10.18 30.38 10.90
CA GLN A 54 -9.52 29.20 10.36
C GLN A 54 -8.19 28.90 11.07
N GLU A 55 -7.38 29.94 11.34
CA GLU A 55 -6.17 29.81 12.14
C GLU A 55 -6.51 29.30 13.54
N THR A 56 -7.55 29.83 14.21
CA THR A 56 -7.94 29.35 15.54
C THR A 56 -8.46 27.92 15.57
N GLU A 57 -9.21 27.48 14.57
CA GLU A 57 -9.65 26.08 14.45
C GLU A 57 -8.47 25.13 14.19
N THR A 58 -7.43 25.60 13.50
CA THR A 58 -6.26 24.80 13.11
C THR A 58 -5.05 24.99 14.04
N LEU A 59 -5.11 25.89 15.03
CA LEU A 59 -3.98 26.33 15.87
C LEU A 59 -3.26 25.17 16.56
N PHE A 60 -4.00 24.21 17.12
CA PHE A 60 -3.41 23.07 17.85
C PHE A 60 -2.63 22.15 16.91
N ASN A 61 -3.24 21.73 15.80
CA ASN A 61 -2.59 20.89 14.78
C ASN A 61 -1.43 21.63 14.10
N SER A 62 -1.58 22.94 13.84
CA SER A 62 -0.57 23.79 13.23
C SER A 62 0.68 23.94 14.12
N ASN A 63 0.50 24.12 15.43
CA ASN A 63 1.61 24.25 16.38
C ASN A 63 2.39 22.94 16.55
N LEU A 64 1.70 21.81 16.71
CA LEU A 64 2.35 20.50 16.81
C LEU A 64 3.11 20.18 15.51
N PHE A 65 2.45 20.37 14.36
CA PHE A 65 3.07 20.15 13.06
C PHE A 65 4.31 21.02 12.84
N ARG A 66 4.27 22.28 13.29
CA ARG A 66 5.43 23.18 13.23
C ARG A 66 6.61 22.65 14.06
N LEU A 67 6.37 22.20 15.29
CA LEU A 67 7.42 21.62 16.13
C LEU A 67 8.05 20.39 15.47
N GLN A 68 7.22 19.51 14.90
CA GLN A 68 7.69 18.32 14.19
C GLN A 68 8.49 18.68 12.92
N VAL A 69 8.08 19.72 12.18
CA VAL A 69 8.83 20.25 11.04
C VAL A 69 10.20 20.77 11.48
N GLU A 70 10.27 21.53 12.57
CA GLU A 70 11.53 22.05 13.12
C GLU A 70 12.48 20.92 13.51
N GLU A 71 11.97 19.86 14.16
CA GLU A 71 12.72 18.67 14.54
C GLU A 71 13.30 17.94 13.32
N ILE A 72 12.47 17.61 12.31
CA ILE A 72 12.95 16.94 11.08
C ILE A 72 14.00 17.79 10.37
N LEU A 73 13.80 19.10 10.27
CA LEU A 73 14.75 19.98 9.60
C LEU A 73 16.11 20.03 10.33
N GLN A 74 16.11 19.94 11.66
CA GLN A 74 17.34 19.85 12.45
C GLN A 74 18.07 18.51 12.22
N GLU A 75 17.35 17.40 12.17
CA GLU A 75 17.93 16.07 11.93
C GLU A 75 18.54 15.94 10.53
N VAL A 76 17.89 16.52 9.53
CA VAL A 76 18.26 16.39 8.12
C VAL A 76 19.38 17.36 7.71
N LYS A 77 19.66 18.40 8.50
CA LYS A 77 20.66 19.42 8.18
C LYS A 77 22.07 18.81 8.09
N VAL A 78 22.85 19.29 7.13
CA VAL A 78 24.27 18.91 6.99
C VAL A 78 25.04 19.44 8.20
N LYS A 79 25.83 18.55 8.84
CA LYS A 79 26.64 18.92 10.00
C LYS A 79 27.76 19.90 9.60
N GLU A 80 27.95 20.97 10.36
CA GLU A 80 28.98 22.01 10.08
C GLU A 80 30.40 21.45 9.91
N LYS A 81 30.75 20.39 10.67
CA LYS A 81 32.06 19.73 10.56
C LYS A 81 32.29 19.10 9.17
N VAL A 82 31.23 18.58 8.54
CA VAL A 82 31.29 17.99 7.20
C VAL A 82 31.43 19.10 6.16
N GLU A 83 30.67 20.18 6.33
CA GLU A 83 30.69 21.35 5.45
C GLU A 83 32.08 21.99 5.37
N LYS A 84 32.71 22.26 6.52
CA LYS A 84 34.06 22.84 6.58
C LYS A 84 35.11 21.95 5.91
N ARG A 85 35.04 20.64 6.15
CA ARG A 85 35.96 19.66 5.53
C ARG A 85 35.75 19.55 4.02
N PHE A 86 34.49 19.58 3.57
CA PHE A 86 34.19 19.55 2.14
C PHE A 86 34.72 20.81 1.43
N LEU A 87 34.57 21.99 2.02
CA LEU A 87 35.09 23.24 1.45
C LEU A 87 36.62 23.25 1.34
N GLN A 88 37.31 22.71 2.35
CA GLN A 88 38.77 22.50 2.28
C GLN A 88 39.13 21.56 1.13
N TRP A 89 38.50 20.38 1.10
CA TRP A 89 38.71 19.39 0.03
C TRP A 89 38.38 19.95 -1.36
N PHE A 90 37.32 20.75 -1.49
CA PHE A 90 36.92 21.39 -2.76
C PHE A 90 37.94 22.42 -3.22
N THR A 91 38.57 23.14 -2.29
CA THR A 91 39.64 24.10 -2.61
C THR A 91 40.87 23.37 -3.16
N ASP A 92 41.28 22.27 -2.52
CA ASP A 92 42.38 21.43 -2.99
C ASP A 92 42.06 20.79 -4.35
N PHE A 93 40.83 20.30 -4.50
CA PHE A 93 40.32 19.74 -5.74
C PHE A 93 40.30 20.77 -6.89
N LYS A 94 39.85 22.00 -6.61
CA LYS A 94 39.84 23.10 -7.58
C LYS A 94 41.26 23.48 -8.00
N ASN A 95 42.19 23.61 -7.05
CA ASN A 95 43.60 23.85 -7.33
C ASN A 95 44.20 22.74 -8.23
N HIS A 96 43.84 21.48 -7.99
CA HIS A 96 44.26 20.35 -8.83
C HIS A 96 43.69 20.45 -10.25
N LEU A 97 42.41 20.79 -10.40
CA LEU A 97 41.81 21.01 -11.74
C LEU A 97 42.45 22.21 -12.46
N ASP A 98 42.75 23.30 -11.76
CA ASP A 98 43.36 24.50 -12.34
C ASP A 98 44.79 24.25 -12.83
N SER A 99 45.45 23.19 -12.35
CA SER A 99 46.77 22.75 -12.84
C SER A 99 46.75 22.12 -14.24
N ILE A 100 45.57 21.79 -14.78
CA ILE A 100 45.44 21.15 -16.10
C ILE A 100 45.85 22.15 -17.20
N PRO A 101 46.86 21.81 -18.03
CA PRO A 101 47.29 22.69 -19.13
C PRO A 101 46.33 22.64 -20.32
N THR A 102 46.28 23.72 -21.08
CA THR A 102 45.65 23.73 -22.41
C THR A 102 46.40 22.82 -23.37
N ASP A 103 45.68 22.05 -24.19
CA ASP A 103 46.28 21.12 -25.15
C ASP A 103 45.97 21.58 -26.58
N ASP A 104 47.01 21.99 -27.30
CA ASP A 104 46.84 22.56 -28.63
C ASP A 104 46.66 21.53 -29.74
N THR A 105 46.83 20.24 -29.43
CA THR A 105 46.70 19.15 -30.40
C THR A 105 45.24 18.86 -30.75
N GLU A 106 44.97 18.68 -32.04
CA GLU A 106 43.70 18.19 -32.54
C GLU A 106 43.67 16.66 -32.57
N TYR A 107 42.60 16.07 -32.04
CA TYR A 107 42.39 14.63 -32.02
C TYR A 107 41.20 14.26 -32.90
N ASP A 108 41.40 13.34 -33.85
CA ASP A 108 40.28 12.67 -34.49
C ASP A 108 39.69 11.63 -33.52
N LEU A 109 38.45 11.82 -33.09
CA LEU A 109 37.77 10.92 -32.16
C LEU A 109 37.24 9.63 -32.84
N THR A 110 37.45 9.46 -34.15
CA THR A 110 37.28 8.15 -34.81
C THR A 110 38.48 7.25 -34.61
N GLU A 111 39.66 7.84 -34.38
CA GLU A 111 40.89 7.11 -34.12
C GLU A 111 41.14 6.95 -32.61
N HIS A 112 41.95 5.96 -32.23
CA HIS A 112 42.32 5.73 -30.83
C HIS A 112 43.45 6.65 -30.32
N THR A 113 43.74 7.76 -31.01
CA THR A 113 44.83 8.69 -30.70
C THR A 113 44.69 9.34 -29.32
N LEU A 114 43.51 9.89 -29.02
CA LEU A 114 43.22 10.48 -27.71
C LEU A 114 43.31 9.44 -26.59
N THR A 115 42.69 8.27 -26.77
CA THR A 115 42.66 7.18 -25.78
C THR A 115 44.06 6.67 -25.43
N LYS A 116 44.98 6.63 -26.41
CA LYS A 116 46.39 6.27 -26.19
C LYS A 116 47.10 7.30 -25.32
N LYS A 117 46.83 8.60 -25.48
CA LYS A 117 47.42 9.66 -24.65
C LYS A 117 46.89 9.66 -23.22
N ILE A 118 45.56 9.61 -23.04
CA ILE A 118 44.93 9.84 -21.73
C ILE A 118 44.90 8.61 -20.80
N LYS A 119 45.25 7.40 -21.29
CA LYS A 119 45.21 6.12 -20.53
C LYS A 119 43.86 5.80 -19.88
N VAL A 120 42.80 6.50 -20.26
CA VAL A 120 41.40 6.38 -19.82
C VAL A 120 40.54 6.12 -21.06
N LYS A 121 39.40 5.42 -20.90
CA LYS A 121 38.51 5.10 -22.02
C LYS A 121 37.43 6.16 -22.18
N LEU A 122 36.99 6.40 -23.42
CA LEU A 122 35.88 7.32 -23.66
C LEU A 122 34.55 6.69 -23.18
N PRO A 123 33.71 7.43 -22.44
CA PRO A 123 32.42 6.95 -21.96
C PRO A 123 31.34 7.09 -23.04
N ILE A 124 31.50 6.39 -24.17
CA ILE A 124 30.55 6.42 -25.29
C ILE A 124 30.07 5.02 -25.63
N SER A 125 28.85 4.92 -26.16
CA SER A 125 28.32 3.68 -26.75
C SER A 125 29.01 3.35 -28.08
N GLU A 126 28.96 2.08 -28.47
CA GLU A 126 29.51 1.59 -29.75
C GLU A 126 28.87 2.32 -30.95
N GLU A 127 27.59 2.68 -30.85
CA GLU A 127 26.82 3.34 -31.90
C GLU A 127 27.31 4.78 -32.19
N LEU A 128 27.95 5.43 -31.21
CA LEU A 128 28.54 6.76 -31.38
C LEU A 128 29.91 6.73 -32.08
N LYS A 129 30.53 5.55 -32.25
CA LYS A 129 31.84 5.46 -32.91
C LYS A 129 31.79 5.93 -34.36
N LYS A 130 30.68 5.70 -35.06
CA LYS A 130 30.46 6.11 -36.46
C LYS A 130 30.49 7.62 -36.69
N THR A 131 30.27 8.44 -35.65
CA THR A 131 30.29 9.90 -35.78
C THR A 131 31.71 10.40 -35.97
N LYS A 132 31.97 11.03 -37.12
CA LYS A 132 33.25 11.69 -37.42
C LYS A 132 33.29 13.07 -36.75
N CYS A 133 34.25 13.28 -35.86
CA CYS A 133 34.49 14.60 -35.25
C CYS A 133 35.94 14.76 -34.77
N VAL A 134 36.47 15.97 -34.97
CA VAL A 134 37.77 16.40 -34.45
C VAL A 134 37.56 17.16 -33.14
N PHE A 135 38.38 16.87 -32.15
CA PHE A 135 38.32 17.41 -30.80
C PHE A 135 39.62 18.09 -30.41
N LYS A 136 39.50 19.30 -29.86
CA LYS A 136 40.60 20.07 -29.27
C LYS A 136 40.22 20.41 -27.84
N PHE A 137 41.14 20.22 -26.89
CA PHE A 137 40.87 20.51 -25.48
C PHE A 137 41.25 21.95 -25.13
N HIS A 138 40.24 22.77 -24.84
CA HIS A 138 40.42 24.09 -24.24
C HIS A 138 40.19 24.01 -22.72
N LYS A 139 41.01 24.71 -21.94
CA LYS A 139 40.85 24.77 -20.49
C LYS A 139 39.50 25.38 -20.12
N PHE A 140 38.78 24.75 -19.20
CA PHE A 140 37.47 25.18 -18.73
C PHE A 140 37.51 26.58 -18.10
N GLU A 141 36.37 27.27 -18.10
CA GLU A 141 36.26 28.67 -17.62
C GLU A 141 36.08 28.73 -16.10
N THR A 142 35.06 28.03 -15.58
CA THR A 142 34.73 28.01 -14.15
C THR A 142 34.43 26.60 -13.66
N VAL A 143 34.67 26.39 -12.36
CA VAL A 143 34.29 25.20 -11.59
C VAL A 143 33.46 25.67 -10.41
N ASP A 144 32.16 25.39 -10.46
CA ASP A 144 31.17 25.89 -9.51
C ASP A 144 30.45 24.76 -8.79
N ILE A 145 30.16 24.97 -7.50
CA ILE A 145 29.27 24.10 -6.73
C ILE A 145 27.83 24.50 -7.06
N VAL A 146 26.97 23.54 -7.38
CA VAL A 146 25.60 23.79 -7.83
C VAL A 146 24.58 22.88 -7.15
N GLY A 147 23.32 23.09 -7.49
CA GLY A 147 22.23 22.20 -7.07
C GLY A 147 21.89 22.37 -5.59
N SER A 148 21.44 21.28 -4.97
CA SER A 148 20.85 21.37 -3.62
C SER A 148 21.84 21.82 -2.55
N TYR A 149 23.12 21.49 -2.71
CA TYR A 149 24.16 21.90 -1.75
C TYR A 149 24.42 23.41 -1.82
N ALA A 150 24.64 23.95 -3.02
CA ALA A 150 24.90 25.38 -3.22
C ALA A 150 23.73 26.27 -2.76
N LEU A 151 22.49 25.78 -2.91
CA LEU A 151 21.28 26.50 -2.49
C LEU A 151 20.99 26.40 -0.98
N GLY A 152 21.75 25.59 -0.23
CA GLY A 152 21.49 25.33 1.19
C GLY A 152 20.28 24.41 1.44
N CYS A 153 19.86 23.63 0.45
CA CYS A 153 18.69 22.76 0.47
C CYS A 153 19.07 21.26 0.42
N ALA A 154 20.25 20.89 0.92
CA ALA A 154 20.76 19.52 0.90
C ALA A 154 20.29 18.70 2.11
N ILE A 155 20.14 17.39 1.90
CA ILE A 155 19.70 16.41 2.90
C ILE A 155 20.90 15.55 3.30
N ASN A 156 21.20 15.45 4.60
CA ASN A 156 22.37 14.75 5.15
C ASN A 156 22.28 13.20 5.13
N SER A 157 21.43 12.62 4.28
CA SER A 157 21.31 11.18 4.07
C SER A 157 21.90 10.84 2.70
N LYS A 158 23.09 10.20 2.69
CA LYS A 158 23.93 9.92 1.51
C LYS A 158 24.10 11.16 0.63
N LEU A 159 24.82 12.16 1.16
CA LEU A 159 24.97 13.47 0.52
C LEU A 159 25.65 13.34 -0.86
N VAL A 160 24.98 13.84 -1.90
CA VAL A 160 25.55 14.00 -3.25
C VAL A 160 25.73 15.48 -3.51
N VAL A 161 26.96 15.91 -3.78
CA VAL A 161 27.27 17.30 -4.14
C VAL A 161 27.50 17.40 -5.64
N ASP A 162 26.73 18.24 -6.30
CA ASP A 162 26.84 18.47 -7.74
C ASP A 162 27.84 19.61 -8.02
N LEU A 163 28.81 19.33 -8.89
CA LEU A 163 29.77 20.29 -9.43
C LEU A 163 29.51 20.49 -10.92
N GLN A 164 29.59 21.74 -11.37
CA GLN A 164 29.52 22.09 -12.79
C GLN A 164 30.86 22.64 -13.26
N ILE A 165 31.29 22.17 -14.43
CA ILE A 165 32.45 22.68 -15.14
C ILE A 165 31.97 23.30 -16.45
N THR A 166 32.26 24.59 -16.63
CA THR A 166 31.86 25.36 -17.81
C THR A 166 32.88 25.13 -18.94
N VAL A 167 32.42 24.47 -20.00
CA VAL A 167 33.21 24.18 -21.19
C VAL A 167 33.23 25.41 -22.10
N PRO A 168 34.41 25.90 -22.54
CA PRO A 168 34.51 27.10 -23.34
C PRO A 168 33.88 26.93 -24.73
N SER A 169 33.27 27.99 -25.25
CA SER A 169 32.59 28.00 -26.54
C SER A 169 33.50 27.61 -27.72
N GLN A 170 34.81 27.85 -27.64
CA GLN A 170 35.80 27.51 -28.68
C GLN A 170 35.95 26.00 -28.91
N THR A 171 35.55 25.17 -27.94
CA THR A 171 35.59 23.69 -28.06
C THR A 171 34.59 23.17 -29.10
N TYR A 172 33.51 23.92 -29.31
CA TYR A 172 32.39 23.52 -30.16
C TYR A 172 32.32 24.39 -31.42
N THR A 173 31.92 23.76 -32.52
CA THR A 173 31.65 24.43 -33.79
C THR A 173 30.15 24.44 -34.05
N LYS A 174 29.69 25.36 -34.90
CA LYS A 174 28.26 25.42 -35.27
C LYS A 174 27.73 24.09 -35.81
N ASN A 175 28.52 23.26 -36.48
CA ASN A 175 28.03 21.99 -37.04
C ASN A 175 27.99 20.84 -36.02
N ASP A 176 28.49 21.05 -34.79
CA ASP A 176 28.49 20.00 -33.78
C ASP A 176 27.13 19.77 -33.12
N SER A 177 26.14 20.63 -33.38
CA SER A 177 24.76 20.39 -32.96
C SER A 177 24.12 19.18 -33.65
N ILE A 178 24.69 18.72 -34.77
CA ILE A 178 24.12 17.69 -35.64
C ILE A 178 24.77 16.31 -35.37
N ASN A 179 23.97 15.23 -35.44
CA ASN A 179 24.43 13.83 -35.45
C ASN A 179 25.36 13.43 -34.29
N TYR A 180 24.99 13.78 -33.05
CA TYR A 180 25.71 13.42 -31.82
C TYR A 180 27.19 13.86 -31.76
N ARG A 181 27.61 14.81 -32.61
CA ARG A 181 28.98 15.37 -32.58
C ARG A 181 29.25 16.07 -31.25
N TYR A 182 28.28 16.83 -30.76
CA TYR A 182 28.28 17.46 -29.45
C TYR A 182 28.51 16.43 -28.33
N HIS A 183 27.68 15.39 -28.25
CA HIS A 183 27.75 14.37 -27.20
C HIS A 183 29.11 13.64 -27.20
N LYS A 184 29.64 13.34 -28.38
CA LYS A 184 30.96 12.71 -28.53
C LYS A 184 32.10 13.63 -28.06
N LYS A 185 32.07 14.92 -28.43
CA LYS A 185 33.02 15.92 -27.92
C LYS A 185 32.92 16.11 -26.40
N ARG A 186 31.69 16.19 -25.87
CA ARG A 186 31.41 16.28 -24.44
C ARG A 186 31.98 15.08 -23.67
N ALA A 187 31.77 13.87 -24.17
CA ALA A 187 32.33 12.65 -23.58
C ALA A 187 33.86 12.63 -23.63
N ALA A 188 34.47 13.09 -24.72
CA ALA A 188 35.93 13.23 -24.84
C ALA A 188 36.50 14.26 -23.85
N TYR A 189 35.82 15.40 -23.68
CA TYR A 189 36.17 16.43 -22.70
C TYR A 189 36.13 15.88 -21.27
N LEU A 190 35.06 15.14 -20.93
CA LEU A 190 34.93 14.47 -19.64
C LEU A 190 36.04 13.43 -19.40
N ALA A 191 36.39 12.66 -20.43
CA ALA A 191 37.47 11.67 -20.35
C ALA A 191 38.85 12.32 -20.18
N TYR A 192 39.08 13.47 -20.81
CA TYR A 192 40.30 14.25 -20.64
C TYR A 192 40.45 14.69 -19.18
N ILE A 193 39.41 15.28 -18.58
CA ILE A 193 39.39 15.66 -17.15
C ILE A 193 39.62 14.42 -16.26
N ALA A 194 38.90 13.33 -16.53
CA ALA A 194 39.02 12.09 -15.77
C ALA A 194 40.46 11.55 -15.73
N SER A 195 41.24 11.75 -16.79
CA SER A 195 42.64 11.29 -16.83
C SER A 195 43.56 12.01 -15.84
N TYR A 196 43.36 13.32 -15.64
CA TYR A 196 44.11 14.10 -14.65
C TYR A 196 43.61 13.83 -13.22
N LEU A 197 42.30 13.61 -13.06
CA LEU A 197 41.72 13.22 -11.78
C LEU A 197 42.18 11.83 -11.34
N SER A 198 42.36 10.89 -12.27
CA SER A 198 42.82 9.53 -11.97
C SER A 198 44.24 9.42 -11.40
N LYS A 199 45.01 10.51 -11.48
CA LYS A 199 46.38 10.62 -10.94
C LYS A 199 46.43 11.31 -9.57
N SER A 200 45.29 11.77 -9.06
CA SER A 200 45.22 12.53 -7.80
C SER A 200 45.01 11.61 -6.60
N ASP A 201 45.78 11.82 -5.54
CA ASP A 201 45.62 11.10 -4.27
C ASP A 201 44.41 11.59 -3.44
N ILE A 202 43.78 12.69 -3.88
CA ILE A 202 42.64 13.34 -3.21
C ILE A 202 41.32 12.55 -3.46
N ILE A 203 41.33 11.62 -4.41
CA ILE A 203 40.17 10.87 -4.89
C ILE A 203 40.42 9.37 -4.73
N VAL A 204 39.46 8.65 -4.13
CA VAL A 204 39.57 7.19 -3.91
C VAL A 204 38.97 6.42 -5.07
N ASP A 205 37.71 6.72 -5.40
CA ASP A 205 36.96 6.07 -6.47
C ASP A 205 36.63 7.11 -7.54
N LEU A 206 36.92 6.79 -8.81
CA LEU A 206 36.57 7.61 -9.96
C LEU A 206 35.82 6.75 -11.00
N ASN A 207 34.52 6.99 -11.12
CA ASN A 207 33.62 6.22 -11.98
C ASN A 207 32.86 7.14 -12.94
N TYR A 208 32.51 6.61 -14.11
CA TYR A 208 31.48 7.19 -14.96
C TYR A 208 30.09 6.73 -14.51
N SER A 209 29.10 7.55 -14.84
CA SER A 209 27.66 7.27 -14.70
C SER A 209 26.90 8.02 -15.79
N PHE A 210 25.61 7.76 -15.94
CA PHE A 210 24.73 8.54 -16.82
C PHE A 210 23.90 9.57 -16.03
N ILE A 211 23.65 10.73 -16.63
CA ILE A 211 22.73 11.71 -16.05
C ILE A 211 21.29 11.28 -16.33
N ASN A 212 20.48 11.11 -15.28
CA ASN A 212 19.08 10.69 -15.38
C ASN A 212 18.87 9.46 -16.30
N GLY A 213 19.82 8.52 -16.33
CA GLY A 213 19.77 7.32 -17.18
C GLY A 213 19.97 7.55 -18.69
N CYS A 214 20.33 8.76 -19.14
CA CYS A 214 20.58 9.06 -20.55
C CYS A 214 21.99 8.58 -20.98
N GLU A 215 22.04 7.54 -21.80
CA GLU A 215 23.31 6.90 -22.22
C GLU A 215 24.23 7.87 -23.00
N THR A 216 23.65 8.89 -23.62
CA THR A 216 24.39 9.85 -24.44
C THR A 216 25.06 10.96 -23.63
N LYS A 217 24.76 11.04 -22.32
CA LYS A 217 25.25 12.10 -21.44
C LYS A 217 25.95 11.51 -20.19
N PRO A 218 27.22 11.09 -20.34
CA PRO A 218 28.01 10.60 -19.22
C PRO A 218 28.37 11.73 -18.25
N ILE A 219 28.54 11.38 -16.98
CA ILE A 219 28.99 12.23 -15.86
C ILE A 219 30.06 11.50 -15.06
N LEU A 220 30.83 12.23 -14.25
CA LEU A 220 31.79 11.61 -13.33
C LEU A 220 31.21 11.58 -11.92
N ILE A 221 31.36 10.44 -11.26
CA ILE A 221 31.07 10.26 -9.84
C ILE A 221 32.40 9.95 -9.15
N LEU A 222 32.70 10.72 -8.12
CA LEU A 222 33.92 10.57 -7.34
C LEU A 222 33.64 10.49 -5.85
N LYS A 223 34.50 9.78 -5.13
CA LYS A 223 34.53 9.77 -3.66
C LYS A 223 35.77 10.48 -3.14
N PRO A 224 35.62 11.47 -2.24
CA PRO A 224 36.77 12.15 -1.63
C PRO A 224 37.54 11.20 -0.72
N ALA A 225 38.87 11.37 -0.66
CA ALA A 225 39.72 10.61 0.25
C ALA A 225 39.52 10.99 1.72
N GLY A 226 39.87 10.05 2.61
CA GLY A 226 39.86 10.24 4.06
C GLY A 226 38.47 10.14 4.69
N LYS A 227 38.23 10.94 5.75
CA LYS A 227 37.03 10.84 6.59
C LYS A 227 35.71 11.21 5.87
N LEU A 228 35.77 11.77 4.66
CA LEU A 228 34.58 12.15 3.88
C LEU A 228 34.04 11.00 3.01
N GLN A 229 34.84 9.95 2.77
CA GLN A 229 34.54 8.85 1.85
C GLN A 229 33.18 8.17 2.11
N ASN A 230 32.82 7.96 3.39
CA ASN A 230 31.58 7.28 3.77
C ASN A 230 30.38 8.23 3.92
N HIS A 231 30.62 9.55 3.87
CA HIS A 231 29.59 10.55 4.16
C HIS A 231 29.07 11.26 2.90
N LEU A 232 29.91 11.44 1.88
CA LEU A 232 29.51 12.17 0.67
C LEU A 232 30.10 11.58 -0.60
N SER A 233 29.40 11.80 -1.70
CA SER A 233 29.87 11.59 -3.06
C SER A 233 29.75 12.89 -3.84
N VAL A 234 30.62 13.09 -4.82
CA VAL A 234 30.63 14.29 -5.65
C VAL A 234 30.34 13.87 -7.09
N ARG A 235 29.43 14.60 -7.74
CA ARG A 235 29.03 14.40 -9.12
C ARG A 235 29.50 15.57 -9.96
N ILE A 236 30.27 15.33 -11.01
CA ILE A 236 30.71 16.38 -11.94
C ILE A 236 29.88 16.28 -13.22
N ASN A 237 29.23 17.39 -13.56
CA ASN A 237 28.57 17.59 -14.84
C ASN A 237 29.30 18.65 -15.68
N LEU A 238 29.23 18.50 -17.00
CA LEU A 238 29.74 19.49 -17.96
C LEU A 238 28.59 20.35 -18.46
N VAL A 239 28.84 21.65 -18.54
CA VAL A 239 27.89 22.68 -19.00
C VAL A 239 28.56 23.49 -20.10
N CYS A 240 27.78 24.06 -21.01
CA CYS A 240 28.32 24.92 -22.07
C CYS A 240 28.25 26.39 -21.65
N ASP A 241 29.21 27.17 -22.12
CA ASP A 241 29.11 28.61 -22.08
C ASP A 241 27.88 29.11 -22.89
N THR A 242 27.28 30.21 -22.46
CA THR A 242 25.99 30.71 -22.98
C THR A 242 26.04 31.10 -24.46
N ASP A 243 27.22 31.46 -24.97
CA ASP A 243 27.42 31.90 -26.35
C ASP A 243 27.77 30.76 -27.32
N THR A 244 27.83 29.51 -26.83
CA THR A 244 28.22 28.34 -27.64
C THR A 244 27.29 28.08 -28.82
N PHE A 245 25.97 28.16 -28.60
CA PHE A 245 24.95 27.90 -29.63
C PHE A 245 23.79 28.88 -29.53
N LYS A 246 23.22 29.26 -30.67
CA LYS A 246 21.97 30.03 -30.71
C LYS A 246 20.77 29.14 -30.38
N LEU A 247 19.98 29.53 -29.38
CA LEU A 247 18.88 28.72 -28.84
C LEU A 247 17.79 28.35 -29.86
N HIS A 248 17.46 29.25 -30.80
CA HIS A 248 16.43 29.01 -31.83
C HIS A 248 16.71 27.79 -32.73
N ARG A 249 17.96 27.31 -32.76
CA ARG A 249 18.33 26.10 -33.51
C ARG A 249 17.75 24.82 -32.91
N PHE A 250 17.48 24.83 -31.62
CA PHE A 250 16.97 23.69 -30.87
C PHE A 250 15.48 23.81 -30.58
N SER A 251 14.74 24.64 -31.35
CA SER A 251 13.29 24.72 -31.20
C SER A 251 12.64 23.35 -31.43
N PRO A 252 11.47 23.08 -30.84
CA PRO A 252 10.83 21.76 -30.91
C PRO A 252 10.60 21.27 -32.35
N LYS A 253 10.30 22.17 -33.30
CA LYS A 253 10.09 21.83 -34.72
C LYS A 253 11.36 21.56 -35.53
N ARG A 254 12.56 21.81 -34.99
CA ARG A 254 13.81 21.67 -35.74
C ARG A 254 14.35 20.25 -35.64
N ASN A 255 14.78 19.70 -36.77
CA ASN A 255 15.60 18.50 -36.81
C ASN A 255 17.09 18.85 -36.63
N ASN A 256 17.79 18.14 -35.74
CA ASN A 256 19.24 18.13 -35.64
C ASN A 256 19.84 16.70 -35.67
N LEU A 257 19.03 15.66 -35.89
CA LEU A 257 19.48 14.29 -36.08
C LEU A 257 18.98 13.77 -37.43
N ARG A 258 19.91 13.54 -38.36
CA ARG A 258 19.56 13.12 -39.72
C ARG A 258 19.21 11.64 -39.77
N GLN A 259 18.17 11.27 -40.51
CA GLN A 259 17.75 9.88 -40.68
C GLN A 259 18.87 9.00 -41.25
N SER A 260 19.61 9.49 -42.24
CA SER A 260 20.74 8.78 -42.86
C SER A 260 21.85 8.41 -41.88
N TRP A 261 22.05 9.22 -40.83
CA TRP A 261 23.03 8.90 -39.79
C TRP A 261 22.52 7.79 -38.86
N LEU A 262 21.24 7.81 -38.48
CA LEU A 262 20.68 6.86 -37.53
C LEU A 262 20.47 5.48 -38.17
N PHE A 263 19.81 5.43 -39.33
CA PHE A 263 19.38 4.19 -40.00
C PHE A 263 20.31 3.70 -41.11
N SER A 264 21.37 4.45 -41.44
CA SER A 264 22.31 4.10 -42.52
C SER A 264 21.66 3.90 -43.91
N THR A 265 20.54 4.61 -44.17
CA THR A 265 19.85 4.64 -45.47
C THR A 265 20.42 5.72 -46.40
N THR A 266 20.47 5.41 -47.70
CA THR A 266 21.02 6.26 -48.77
C THR A 266 20.01 7.19 -49.46
N GLU A 267 18.73 7.13 -49.08
CA GLU A 267 17.67 7.95 -49.69
C GLU A 267 17.64 9.36 -49.08
N SER A 268 17.68 10.38 -49.93
CA SER A 268 18.03 11.76 -49.57
C SER A 268 16.90 12.79 -49.82
N GLU A 269 15.63 12.38 -49.89
CA GLU A 269 14.54 13.27 -50.31
C GLU A 269 13.25 13.23 -49.44
N GLU A 270 13.33 13.00 -48.14
CA GLU A 270 12.20 13.28 -47.23
C GLU A 270 12.48 14.46 -46.31
N THR A 271 11.47 15.31 -46.08
CA THR A 271 11.51 16.39 -45.09
C THR A 271 11.73 15.80 -43.70
N ASP A 272 12.94 15.97 -43.16
CA ASP A 272 13.35 15.39 -41.88
C ASP A 272 12.40 15.78 -40.72
N SER A 273 11.77 14.78 -40.08
CA SER A 273 10.91 14.93 -38.90
C SER A 273 11.60 15.62 -37.72
N PRO A 274 10.89 16.39 -36.87
CA PRO A 274 11.49 17.12 -35.76
C PRO A 274 12.12 16.19 -34.70
N THR A 275 13.20 16.65 -34.04
CA THR A 275 13.94 15.86 -33.03
C THR A 275 14.01 16.55 -31.67
N PRO A 276 12.86 16.84 -31.03
CA PRO A 276 12.76 17.62 -29.80
C PRO A 276 13.48 16.99 -28.59
N TYR A 277 13.52 15.66 -28.45
CA TYR A 277 14.22 14.99 -27.33
C TYR A 277 15.74 15.10 -27.47
N TYR A 278 16.27 14.84 -28.67
CA TYR A 278 17.68 15.08 -28.99
C TYR A 278 18.07 16.56 -28.76
N ASN A 279 17.23 17.50 -29.20
CA ASN A 279 17.46 18.93 -29.01
C ASN A 279 17.50 19.30 -27.51
N SER A 280 16.58 18.74 -26.71
CA SER A 280 16.49 18.96 -25.27
C SER A 280 17.70 18.42 -24.51
N SER A 281 18.27 17.30 -24.98
CA SER A 281 19.52 16.76 -24.45
C SER A 281 20.68 17.78 -24.54
N ILE A 282 20.80 18.53 -25.64
CA ILE A 282 21.82 19.58 -25.79
C ILE A 282 21.42 20.83 -25.00
N LEU A 283 20.17 21.28 -25.11
CA LEU A 283 19.67 22.47 -24.42
C LEU A 283 19.85 22.40 -22.90
N TYR A 284 19.74 21.20 -22.31
CA TYR A 284 20.01 20.99 -20.89
C TYR A 284 21.38 21.56 -20.45
N ASP A 285 22.44 21.39 -21.26
CA ASP A 285 23.78 21.89 -20.92
C ASP A 285 23.98 23.35 -21.35
N VAL A 286 23.21 23.87 -22.31
CA VAL A 286 23.33 25.26 -22.78
C VAL A 286 22.61 26.23 -21.85
N THR A 287 21.47 25.84 -21.27
CA THR A 287 20.64 26.71 -20.42
C THR A 287 20.92 26.55 -18.93
N ALA A 288 21.81 25.64 -18.52
CA ALA A 288 22.03 25.33 -17.11
C ALA A 288 22.50 26.54 -16.29
N LEU A 289 23.42 27.36 -16.82
CA LEU A 289 23.95 28.55 -16.13
C LEU A 289 22.86 29.60 -15.86
N ASN A 290 22.02 29.90 -16.86
CA ASN A 290 20.92 30.85 -16.72
C ASN A 290 19.90 30.38 -15.66
N ASN A 291 19.56 29.09 -15.69
CA ASN A 291 18.59 28.52 -14.77
C ASN A 291 19.16 28.43 -13.34
N GLU A 292 20.44 28.08 -13.17
CA GLU A 292 21.09 28.09 -11.85
C GLU A 292 21.17 29.50 -11.26
N LYS A 293 21.47 30.52 -12.09
CA LYS A 293 21.46 31.92 -11.66
C LYS A 293 20.08 32.34 -11.11
N LEU A 294 19.01 32.01 -11.85
CA LEU A 294 17.64 32.30 -11.41
C LEU A 294 17.29 31.61 -10.08
N LEU A 295 17.71 30.35 -9.91
CA LEU A 295 17.50 29.61 -8.66
C LEU A 295 18.22 30.26 -7.48
N ARG A 296 19.49 30.67 -7.67
CA ARG A 296 20.28 31.35 -6.64
C ARG A 296 19.66 32.67 -6.23
N ASP A 297 19.30 33.51 -7.20
CA ASP A 297 18.71 34.84 -6.95
C ASP A 297 17.40 34.76 -6.15
N THR A 298 16.61 33.69 -6.37
CA THR A 298 15.30 33.52 -5.72
C THR A 298 15.39 32.81 -4.36
N LEU A 299 16.14 31.70 -4.27
CA LEU A 299 16.10 30.82 -3.10
C LEU A 299 17.11 31.18 -2.01
N LEU A 300 18.28 31.75 -2.34
CA LEU A 300 19.31 32.04 -1.32
C LEU A 300 18.82 33.06 -0.28
N ASN A 301 17.96 33.98 -0.70
CA ASN A 301 17.47 35.12 0.09
C ASN A 301 16.35 34.77 1.09
N SER A 302 15.79 33.55 1.07
CA SER A 302 14.65 33.18 1.92
C SER A 302 14.82 31.80 2.56
N GLU A 303 14.91 31.78 3.88
CA GLU A 303 15.10 30.52 4.63
C GLU A 303 13.83 29.64 4.60
N ASN A 304 12.64 30.24 4.68
CA ASN A 304 11.37 29.49 4.60
C ASN A 304 11.20 28.76 3.27
N LEU A 305 11.68 29.36 2.16
CA LEU A 305 11.68 28.70 0.85
C LEU A 305 12.62 27.50 0.83
N LYS A 306 13.83 27.62 1.40
CA LYS A 306 14.79 26.51 1.49
C LYS A 306 14.22 25.34 2.30
N GLN A 307 13.65 25.64 3.46
CA GLN A 307 13.00 24.65 4.31
C GLN A 307 11.85 23.95 3.58
N ALA A 308 10.99 24.69 2.87
CA ALA A 308 9.90 24.12 2.08
C ALA A 308 10.42 23.19 0.97
N VAL A 309 11.50 23.56 0.28
CA VAL A 309 12.17 22.72 -0.73
C VAL A 309 12.70 21.43 -0.10
N VAL A 310 13.30 21.50 1.09
CA VAL A 310 13.79 20.32 1.82
C VAL A 310 12.62 19.40 2.18
N LEU A 311 11.51 19.94 2.72
CA LEU A 311 10.32 19.17 3.05
C LEU A 311 9.72 18.47 1.82
N LEU A 312 9.61 19.16 0.68
CA LEU A 312 9.12 18.57 -0.57
C LEU A 312 10.04 17.44 -1.06
N LYS A 313 11.36 17.59 -0.93
CA LYS A 313 12.32 16.54 -1.27
C LYS A 313 12.20 15.32 -0.35
N ILE A 314 12.02 15.53 0.96
CA ILE A 314 11.78 14.44 1.92
C ILE A 314 10.49 13.71 1.52
N TRP A 315 9.41 14.44 1.31
CA TRP A 315 8.12 13.88 0.90
C TRP A 315 8.22 13.06 -0.40
N LEU A 316 8.86 13.58 -1.45
CA LEU A 316 9.05 12.84 -2.70
C LEU A 316 9.88 11.56 -2.53
N ARG A 317 10.91 11.60 -1.67
CA ARG A 317 11.71 10.41 -1.32
C ARG A 317 10.86 9.37 -0.60
N GLN A 318 10.04 9.78 0.37
CA GLN A 318 9.14 8.87 1.08
C GLN A 318 8.08 8.25 0.17
N ARG A 319 7.63 8.96 -0.88
CA ARG A 319 6.68 8.47 -1.88
C ARG A 319 7.30 7.66 -3.02
N ASN A 320 8.63 7.58 -3.06
CA ASN A 320 9.40 6.94 -4.13
C ASN A 320 8.95 7.39 -5.54
N ILE A 321 8.87 8.72 -5.74
CA ILE A 321 8.54 9.31 -7.05
C ILE A 321 9.85 9.83 -7.68
N PRO A 322 10.19 9.45 -8.92
CA PRO A 322 11.46 9.80 -9.55
C PRO A 322 11.48 11.24 -10.09
N ILE A 323 11.28 12.22 -9.21
CA ILE A 323 11.38 13.65 -9.55
C ILE A 323 12.70 14.20 -9.01
N SER A 324 13.48 14.81 -9.90
CA SER A 324 14.76 15.40 -9.52
C SER A 324 14.57 16.64 -8.64
N GLY A 325 15.51 16.86 -7.72
CA GLY A 325 15.49 18.05 -6.85
C GLY A 325 15.53 19.38 -7.62
N GLN A 326 16.09 19.39 -8.83
CA GLN A 326 16.11 20.56 -9.70
C GLN A 326 14.71 20.98 -10.15
N ILE A 327 13.86 20.00 -10.48
CA ILE A 327 12.49 20.27 -10.89
C ILE A 327 11.69 20.83 -9.71
N VAL A 328 11.89 20.28 -8.51
CA VAL A 328 11.30 20.83 -7.27
C VAL A 328 11.68 22.30 -7.08
N ASN A 329 12.97 22.62 -7.21
CA ASN A 329 13.45 24.00 -7.07
C ASN A 329 12.75 24.93 -8.08
N ASN A 330 12.67 24.52 -9.36
CA ASN A 330 12.01 25.29 -10.42
C ASN A 330 10.51 25.49 -10.17
N ILE A 331 9.81 24.48 -9.63
CA ILE A 331 8.40 24.59 -9.24
C ILE A 331 8.21 25.66 -8.17
N VAL A 332 9.04 25.67 -7.13
CA VAL A 332 8.97 26.68 -6.07
C VAL A 332 9.20 28.08 -6.65
N VAL A 333 10.24 28.24 -7.48
CA VAL A 333 10.53 29.53 -8.13
C VAL A 333 9.38 30.00 -9.03
N TYR A 334 8.76 29.11 -9.79
CA TYR A 334 7.58 29.43 -10.60
C TYR A 334 6.42 29.98 -9.75
N TYR A 335 6.14 29.35 -8.60
CA TYR A 335 5.06 29.81 -7.73
C TYR A 335 5.39 31.11 -6.97
N VAL A 336 6.67 31.40 -6.74
CA VAL A 336 7.13 32.70 -6.25
C VAL A 336 6.92 33.78 -7.32
N GLN A 337 7.33 33.53 -8.57
CA GLN A 337 7.18 34.49 -9.67
C GLN A 337 5.70 34.79 -10.00
N THR A 338 4.84 33.78 -9.92
CA THR A 338 3.38 33.93 -10.11
C THR A 338 2.66 34.51 -8.89
N LYS A 339 3.39 34.91 -7.84
CA LYS A 339 2.87 35.49 -6.58
C LYS A 339 1.85 34.61 -5.85
N ARG A 340 1.91 33.29 -6.07
CA ARG A 340 1.14 32.31 -5.28
C ARG A 340 1.82 31.97 -3.96
N VAL A 341 3.15 32.09 -3.94
CA VAL A 341 3.97 31.92 -2.75
C VAL A 341 4.69 33.24 -2.45
N ASN A 342 4.65 33.67 -1.19
CA ASN A 342 5.32 34.88 -0.71
C ASN A 342 6.42 34.52 0.30
N ASN A 343 7.47 35.34 0.38
CA ASN A 343 8.59 35.13 1.30
C ASN A 343 8.21 35.21 2.79
N ILE A 344 7.03 35.76 3.11
CA ILE A 344 6.50 35.89 4.48
C ILE A 344 5.87 34.57 4.95
N MET A 345 5.42 33.71 4.03
CA MET A 345 4.75 32.46 4.37
C MET A 345 5.70 31.51 5.11
N SER A 346 5.16 30.73 6.05
CA SER A 346 5.91 29.66 6.71
C SER A 346 6.21 28.51 5.75
N SER A 347 7.24 27.71 6.04
CA SER A 347 7.60 26.54 5.23
C SER A 347 6.42 25.56 5.03
N TYR A 348 5.60 25.35 6.06
CA TYR A 348 4.36 24.57 5.97
C TYR A 348 3.34 25.17 5.00
N GLN A 349 3.04 26.47 5.12
CA GLN A 349 2.09 27.15 4.22
C GLN A 349 2.54 27.08 2.77
N ILE A 350 3.84 27.22 2.53
CA ILE A 350 4.45 27.11 1.19
C ILE A 350 4.21 25.70 0.62
N VAL A 351 4.53 24.65 1.39
CA VAL A 351 4.34 23.25 0.97
C VAL A 351 2.87 22.97 0.67
N ARG A 352 1.96 23.38 1.56
CA ARG A 352 0.51 23.22 1.36
C ARG A 352 0.02 23.91 0.09
N ASN A 353 0.42 25.16 -0.14
CA ASN A 353 0.05 25.90 -1.35
C ASN A 353 0.58 25.25 -2.63
N ILE A 354 1.79 24.68 -2.58
CA ILE A 354 2.36 23.95 -3.72
C ILE A 354 1.56 22.67 -3.98
N TRP A 355 1.21 21.90 -2.96
CA TRP A 355 0.37 20.70 -3.14
C TRP A 355 -1.01 21.04 -3.72
N ILE A 356 -1.66 22.11 -3.23
CA ILE A 356 -2.95 22.58 -3.77
C ILE A 356 -2.79 22.98 -5.24
N ALA A 357 -1.73 23.70 -5.59
CA ALA A 357 -1.50 24.17 -6.95
C ALA A 357 -1.15 23.04 -7.93
N LEU A 358 -0.41 22.01 -7.48
CA LEU A 358 -0.07 20.83 -8.27
C LEU A 358 -1.24 19.84 -8.41
N LYS A 359 -2.08 19.69 -7.38
CA LYS A 359 -3.30 18.86 -7.48
C LYS A 359 -4.17 19.26 -8.68
N THR A 360 -4.31 20.56 -8.93
CA THR A 360 -5.13 21.11 -10.02
C THR A 360 -4.33 21.52 -11.25
N SER A 361 -3.04 21.17 -11.35
CA SER A 361 -2.21 21.61 -12.48
C SER A 361 -2.55 20.87 -13.77
N GLU A 362 -2.41 21.56 -14.91
CA GLU A 362 -2.69 21.03 -16.26
C GLU A 362 -1.44 21.16 -17.16
N TRP A 363 -0.28 20.69 -16.69
CA TRP A 363 0.98 20.72 -17.45
C TRP A 363 0.98 19.81 -18.67
N ASP A 364 0.03 18.88 -18.74
CA ASP A 364 -0.24 17.96 -19.84
C ASP A 364 -1.11 18.57 -20.95
N LYS A 365 -1.78 19.70 -20.68
CA LYS A 365 -2.68 20.37 -21.65
C LYS A 365 -2.34 21.83 -21.92
N LYS A 366 -2.11 22.61 -20.85
CA LYS A 366 -1.82 24.05 -20.92
C LYS A 366 -0.33 24.34 -20.78
N GLY A 367 0.39 23.53 -20.00
CA GLY A 367 1.81 23.76 -19.72
C GLY A 367 2.03 25.00 -18.84
N ILE A 368 3.27 25.21 -18.40
CA ILE A 368 3.69 26.39 -17.63
C ILE A 368 5.05 26.90 -18.12
N SER A 369 5.39 28.16 -17.83
CA SER A 369 6.64 28.81 -18.26
C SER A 369 7.20 29.73 -17.19
N LEU A 370 8.52 29.69 -16.96
CA LEU A 370 9.26 30.67 -16.17
C LEU A 370 9.62 31.94 -16.98
N CYS A 371 9.61 31.85 -18.30
CA CYS A 371 9.86 32.99 -19.17
C CYS A 371 8.63 33.90 -19.25
N LYS A 372 8.83 35.21 -19.04
CA LYS A 372 7.80 36.22 -19.35
C LYS A 372 7.78 36.36 -20.87
N ALA A 373 6.69 35.91 -21.50
CA ALA A 373 6.55 35.76 -22.95
C ALA A 373 7.17 36.93 -23.73
N ALA A 374 8.13 36.62 -24.62
CA ALA A 374 8.70 37.54 -25.59
C ALA A 374 8.33 37.04 -27.00
N ASP A 375 8.11 37.94 -27.95
CA ASP A 375 7.61 37.62 -29.30
C ASP A 375 8.50 36.65 -30.11
N ALA A 376 9.75 36.42 -29.67
CA ALA A 376 10.73 35.57 -30.37
C ALA A 376 10.84 34.13 -29.85
N THR A 377 10.15 33.76 -28.76
CA THR A 377 10.22 32.40 -28.17
C THR A 377 9.12 31.47 -28.71
N PRO A 378 9.34 30.14 -28.79
CA PRO A 378 8.32 29.19 -29.23
C PRO A 378 7.09 29.22 -28.32
N SER A 379 5.89 29.04 -28.89
CA SER A 379 4.65 29.00 -28.12
C SER A 379 4.51 27.71 -27.30
N LEU A 380 3.71 27.75 -26.23
CA LEU A 380 3.39 26.55 -25.45
C LEU A 380 2.73 25.46 -26.30
N GLU A 381 1.90 25.85 -27.27
CA GLU A 381 1.25 24.94 -28.22
C GLU A 381 2.27 24.15 -29.06
N GLU A 382 3.36 24.80 -29.49
CA GLU A 382 4.44 24.13 -30.21
C GLU A 382 5.17 23.08 -29.35
N PHE A 383 5.28 23.32 -28.04
CA PHE A 383 5.83 22.31 -27.12
C PHE A 383 4.88 21.14 -26.91
N HIS A 384 3.56 21.36 -26.78
CA HIS A 384 2.57 20.29 -26.58
C HIS A 384 2.42 19.36 -27.78
N GLN A 385 2.74 19.84 -29.00
CA GLN A 385 2.80 18.98 -30.19
C GLN A 385 3.90 17.91 -30.09
N ASN A 386 4.95 18.15 -29.29
CA ASN A 386 6.17 17.36 -29.27
C ASN A 386 6.45 16.67 -27.93
N PHE A 387 5.89 17.20 -26.83
CA PHE A 387 6.10 16.70 -25.48
C PHE A 387 4.77 16.46 -24.78
N PRO A 388 4.67 15.39 -23.98
CA PRO A 388 3.47 15.11 -23.22
C PRO A 388 3.28 16.05 -22.03
N ILE A 389 4.37 16.54 -21.44
CA ILE A 389 4.37 17.41 -20.25
C ILE A 389 5.26 18.61 -20.53
N VAL A 390 4.75 19.82 -20.34
CA VAL A 390 5.43 21.06 -20.70
C VAL A 390 5.66 21.96 -19.49
N PHE A 391 6.94 22.18 -19.15
CA PHE A 391 7.38 23.21 -18.22
C PHE A 391 8.60 23.93 -18.79
N ILE A 392 8.40 25.14 -19.29
CA ILE A 392 9.43 25.92 -19.97
C ILE A 392 10.30 26.69 -18.95
N ASP A 393 11.60 26.72 -19.24
CA ASP A 393 12.61 27.39 -18.45
C ASP A 393 12.60 28.93 -18.57
N SER A 394 13.60 29.57 -17.95
CA SER A 394 13.74 31.03 -17.96
C SER A 394 14.05 31.62 -19.34
N THR A 395 14.68 30.83 -20.24
CA THR A 395 15.07 31.26 -21.58
C THR A 395 13.95 31.15 -22.61
N GLY A 396 12.93 30.33 -22.35
CA GLY A 396 11.79 30.13 -23.25
C GLY A 396 11.97 29.01 -24.28
N TYR A 397 13.14 28.37 -24.34
CA TYR A 397 13.46 27.35 -25.36
C TYR A 397 13.59 25.93 -24.80
N TYR A 398 13.84 25.77 -23.49
CA TYR A 398 14.12 24.47 -22.89
C TYR A 398 12.93 23.98 -22.05
N ASN A 399 12.44 22.77 -22.36
CA ASN A 399 11.45 22.10 -21.53
C ASN A 399 12.15 21.36 -20.39
N ILE A 400 11.99 21.84 -19.16
CA ILE A 400 12.55 21.24 -17.95
C ILE A 400 12.05 19.81 -17.74
N CYS A 401 10.81 19.52 -18.19
CA CYS A 401 10.14 18.24 -18.00
C CYS A 401 10.33 17.24 -19.15
N TRP A 402 11.29 17.45 -20.06
CA TRP A 402 11.44 16.60 -21.25
C TRP A 402 11.68 15.11 -20.96
N GLN A 403 12.22 14.74 -19.80
CA GLN A 403 12.40 13.33 -19.38
C GLN A 403 11.27 12.80 -18.47
N ILE A 404 10.30 13.64 -18.11
CA ILE A 404 9.19 13.21 -17.25
C ILE A 404 8.13 12.55 -18.14
N CYS A 405 7.94 11.24 -17.99
CA CYS A 405 6.80 10.58 -18.63
C CYS A 405 5.49 10.92 -17.91
N LYS A 406 4.38 10.79 -18.63
CA LYS A 406 3.02 11.09 -18.14
C LYS A 406 2.70 10.45 -16.78
N GLY A 407 3.08 9.18 -16.59
CA GLY A 407 2.84 8.45 -15.34
C GLY A 407 3.47 9.10 -14.11
N THR A 408 4.69 9.62 -14.23
CA THR A 408 5.39 10.31 -13.13
C THR A 408 4.68 11.64 -12.77
N TYR A 409 4.21 12.39 -13.75
CA TYR A 409 3.43 13.61 -13.51
C TYR A 409 2.08 13.31 -12.86
N TYR A 410 1.34 12.31 -13.35
CA TYR A 410 0.07 11.93 -12.74
C TYR A 410 0.25 11.36 -11.32
N ALA A 411 1.35 10.63 -11.06
CA ALA A 411 1.72 10.21 -9.71
C ALA A 411 1.95 11.42 -8.80
N LEU A 412 2.68 12.44 -9.26
CA LEU A 412 2.88 13.68 -8.50
C LEU A 412 1.56 14.36 -8.17
N LYS A 413 0.67 14.55 -9.15
CA LYS A 413 -0.65 15.18 -8.94
C LYS A 413 -1.48 14.42 -7.91
N ARG A 414 -1.53 13.09 -8.06
CA ARG A 414 -2.28 12.21 -7.16
C ARG A 414 -1.74 12.28 -5.74
N GLU A 415 -0.42 12.20 -5.57
CA GLU A 415 0.20 12.23 -4.25
C GLU A 415 0.02 13.61 -3.60
N CYS A 416 0.05 14.71 -4.37
CA CYS A 416 -0.33 16.04 -3.87
C CYS A 416 -1.79 16.07 -3.42
N ALA A 417 -2.71 15.42 -4.15
CA ALA A 417 -4.12 15.34 -3.77
C ALA A 417 -4.32 14.59 -2.45
N LEU A 418 -3.64 13.44 -2.28
CA LEU A 418 -3.65 12.66 -1.04
C LEU A 418 -3.02 13.45 0.12
N ALA A 419 -1.95 14.19 -0.14
CA ALA A 419 -1.32 15.01 0.89
C ALA A 419 -2.26 16.11 1.42
N VAL A 420 -2.99 16.78 0.52
CA VAL A 420 -4.00 17.77 0.90
C VAL A 420 -5.16 17.12 1.67
N GLU A 421 -5.65 15.97 1.21
CA GLU A 421 -6.71 15.22 1.90
C GLU A 421 -6.30 14.81 3.32
N MET A 422 -5.05 14.36 3.50
CA MET A 422 -4.50 14.04 4.83
C MET A 422 -4.37 15.28 5.72
N LEU A 423 -3.98 16.44 5.17
CA LEU A 423 -3.90 17.69 5.93
C LEU A 423 -5.27 18.26 6.30
N ASP A 424 -6.29 18.02 5.49
CA ASP A 424 -7.66 18.49 5.73
C ASP A 424 -8.42 17.58 6.71
N ASN A 425 -7.95 16.33 6.87
CA ASN A 425 -8.53 15.39 7.82
C ASN A 425 -8.07 15.65 9.26
N VAL A 426 -8.94 16.28 10.05
CA VAL A 426 -8.70 16.61 11.47
C VAL A 426 -8.59 15.37 12.36
N LYS A 427 -9.08 14.20 11.92
CA LYS A 427 -9.07 12.96 12.70
C LYS A 427 -7.68 12.30 12.77
N ILE A 428 -6.76 12.65 11.86
CA ILE A 428 -5.48 11.94 11.66
C ILE A 428 -4.29 12.84 11.97
N ASN A 429 -3.26 12.27 12.62
CA ASN A 429 -1.94 12.91 12.67
C ASN A 429 -1.23 12.74 11.33
N SER A 430 -1.40 13.70 10.43
CA SER A 430 -0.92 13.63 9.04
C SER A 430 0.60 13.72 8.88
N PHE A 431 1.33 14.20 9.89
CA PHE A 431 2.78 14.42 9.77
C PHE A 431 3.57 13.11 9.53
N ILE A 432 3.26 12.06 10.30
CA ILE A 432 3.91 10.75 10.21
C ILE A 432 3.73 10.14 8.81
N PRO A 433 2.50 9.95 8.28
CA PRO A 433 2.32 9.40 6.94
C PRO A 433 2.91 10.30 5.84
N LEU A 434 3.01 11.62 6.02
CA LEU A 434 3.59 12.52 5.02
C LEU A 434 5.13 12.45 4.94
N PHE A 435 5.83 12.48 6.08
CA PHE A 435 7.29 12.68 6.09
C PHE A 435 8.11 11.55 6.71
N MET A 436 7.49 10.68 7.53
CA MET A 436 8.21 9.63 8.28
C MET A 436 7.99 8.23 7.70
N THR A 437 6.86 8.00 7.04
CA THR A 437 6.47 6.65 6.58
C THR A 437 6.89 6.39 5.13
N PRO A 438 7.87 5.50 4.87
CA PRO A 438 8.26 5.15 3.50
C PRO A 438 7.21 4.28 2.80
N VAL A 439 6.94 4.62 1.55
CA VAL A 439 6.04 3.92 0.63
C VAL A 439 6.88 2.95 -0.21
N LYS A 440 6.85 1.67 0.16
CA LYS A 440 7.53 0.60 -0.57
C LYS A 440 6.74 0.20 -1.83
N MET A 441 7.46 -0.24 -2.86
CA MET A 441 6.91 -0.61 -4.17
C MET A 441 5.78 -1.65 -4.09
N LEU A 442 5.98 -2.78 -3.39
CA LEU A 442 4.99 -3.85 -3.27
C LEU A 442 3.68 -3.43 -2.57
N MET A 443 3.71 -2.36 -1.78
CA MET A 443 2.55 -1.89 -1.02
C MET A 443 1.85 -0.72 -1.71
N LYS A 444 2.53 -0.05 -2.65
CA LYS A 444 2.03 1.15 -3.34
C LYS A 444 1.01 0.80 -4.42
N PHE A 445 1.27 -0.26 -5.18
CA PHE A 445 0.51 -0.62 -6.37
C PHE A 445 -0.39 -1.82 -6.13
N ASP A 446 -1.56 -1.82 -6.78
CA ASP A 446 -2.51 -2.92 -6.79
C ASP A 446 -2.11 -4.05 -7.76
N HIS A 447 -1.38 -3.69 -8.82
CA HIS A 447 -0.87 -4.64 -9.80
C HIS A 447 0.47 -4.13 -10.33
N ILE A 448 1.51 -4.96 -10.26
CA ILE A 448 2.83 -4.65 -10.84
C ILE A 448 3.09 -5.55 -12.04
N LEU A 449 3.33 -4.96 -13.20
CA LEU A 449 3.81 -5.62 -14.41
C LEU A 449 5.33 -5.52 -14.48
N ARG A 450 5.99 -6.66 -14.70
CA ARG A 450 7.44 -6.75 -14.93
C ARG A 450 7.73 -7.61 -16.15
N PHE A 451 8.93 -7.47 -16.68
CA PHE A 451 9.39 -8.19 -17.86
C PHE A 451 10.56 -9.09 -17.49
N LYS A 452 10.48 -10.39 -17.82
CA LYS A 452 11.55 -11.36 -17.53
C LYS A 452 12.76 -11.19 -18.44
N ASN A 453 12.55 -10.66 -19.65
CA ASN A 453 13.61 -10.41 -20.62
C ASN A 453 13.45 -9.02 -21.21
N MET A 454 14.31 -8.10 -20.74
CA MET A 454 14.29 -6.71 -21.20
C MET A 454 14.72 -6.55 -22.65
N GLU A 455 15.70 -7.33 -23.11
CA GLU A 455 16.24 -7.19 -24.46
C GLU A 455 15.20 -7.63 -25.52
N LEU A 456 14.47 -8.72 -25.26
CA LEU A 456 13.36 -9.13 -26.13
C LEU A 456 12.27 -8.06 -26.21
N LEU A 457 11.91 -7.44 -25.09
CA LEU A 457 10.94 -6.34 -25.08
C LEU A 457 11.43 -5.17 -25.93
N LYS A 458 12.69 -4.74 -25.74
CA LYS A 458 13.27 -3.63 -26.52
C LYS A 458 13.24 -3.94 -28.00
N THR A 459 13.70 -5.11 -28.44
CA THR A 459 13.70 -5.48 -29.86
C THR A 459 12.29 -5.50 -30.44
N SER A 460 11.35 -6.17 -29.77
CA SER A 460 9.96 -6.30 -30.25
C SER A 460 9.24 -4.96 -30.37
N VAL A 461 9.47 -4.05 -29.42
CA VAL A 461 8.89 -2.71 -29.46
C VAL A 461 9.57 -1.88 -30.55
N LEU A 462 10.90 -1.87 -30.59
CA LEU A 462 11.65 -1.12 -31.59
C LEU A 462 11.30 -1.57 -33.01
N ASP A 463 11.09 -2.85 -33.29
CA ASP A 463 10.75 -3.31 -34.64
C ASP A 463 9.42 -2.75 -35.16
N LYS A 464 8.45 -2.47 -34.26
CA LYS A 464 7.10 -2.03 -34.63
C LYS A 464 6.86 -0.53 -34.49
N VAL A 465 7.74 0.20 -33.81
CA VAL A 465 7.64 1.65 -33.66
C VAL A 465 7.99 2.39 -34.97
N SER A 466 7.35 3.54 -35.19
CA SER A 466 7.56 4.40 -36.36
C SER A 466 9.03 4.84 -36.50
N LYS A 467 9.45 5.14 -37.74
CA LYS A 467 10.79 5.69 -37.99
C LYS A 467 10.98 7.08 -37.35
N ASP A 468 9.91 7.88 -37.29
CA ASP A 468 9.92 9.23 -36.74
C ASP A 468 10.17 9.23 -35.23
N ASP A 469 9.51 8.33 -34.49
CA ASP A 469 9.72 8.20 -33.05
C ASP A 469 11.14 7.71 -32.74
N LYS A 470 11.64 6.73 -33.51
CA LYS A 470 13.05 6.30 -33.41
C LYS A 470 14.01 7.45 -33.64
N LEU A 471 13.73 8.33 -34.60
CA LEU A 471 14.55 9.50 -34.89
C LEU A 471 14.51 10.52 -33.74
N ASN A 472 13.32 10.76 -33.17
CA ASN A 472 13.15 11.73 -32.10
C ASN A 472 13.95 11.37 -30.83
N TYR A 473 13.82 10.12 -30.37
CA TYR A 473 14.53 9.62 -29.18
C TYR A 473 15.99 9.22 -29.46
N GLY A 474 16.32 8.93 -30.73
CA GLY A 474 17.68 8.59 -31.17
C GLY A 474 18.23 7.36 -30.45
N LEU A 475 19.31 7.53 -29.68
CA LEU A 475 19.97 6.46 -28.95
C LEU A 475 19.31 6.12 -27.60
N ASP A 476 18.40 6.95 -27.07
CA ASP A 476 17.75 6.72 -25.78
C ASP A 476 16.57 5.73 -25.92
N ARG A 477 16.89 4.47 -26.26
CA ARG A 477 15.92 3.40 -26.56
C ARG A 477 15.01 3.07 -25.39
N LEU A 478 15.54 3.06 -24.17
CA LEU A 478 14.77 2.71 -22.96
C LEU A 478 13.61 3.69 -22.73
N MET A 479 13.83 4.98 -22.96
CA MET A 479 12.78 5.99 -22.82
C MET A 479 11.67 5.79 -23.86
N LEU A 480 12.05 5.55 -25.11
CA LEU A 480 11.09 5.25 -26.19
C LEU A 480 10.24 4.01 -25.86
N VAL A 481 10.87 2.93 -25.42
CA VAL A 481 10.17 1.69 -25.02
C VAL A 481 9.25 1.96 -23.82
N THR A 482 9.69 2.75 -22.85
CA THR A 482 8.89 3.10 -21.68
C THR A 482 7.62 3.89 -22.07
N ASP A 483 7.75 4.90 -22.92
CA ASP A 483 6.64 5.76 -23.33
C ASP A 483 5.65 5.06 -24.27
N THR A 484 6.15 4.18 -25.14
CA THR A 484 5.31 3.38 -26.05
C THR A 484 4.49 2.35 -25.28
N VAL A 485 5.11 1.60 -24.36
CA VAL A 485 4.41 0.64 -23.50
C VAL A 485 3.44 1.37 -22.57
N TYR A 486 3.82 2.51 -21.98
CA TYR A 486 2.92 3.34 -21.18
C TYR A 486 1.67 3.73 -21.98
N SER A 487 1.86 4.19 -23.22
CA SER A 487 0.75 4.63 -24.08
C SER A 487 -0.18 3.48 -24.46
N LEU A 488 0.38 2.28 -24.70
CA LEU A 488 -0.40 1.06 -24.92
C LEU A 488 -1.26 0.73 -23.69
N LEU A 489 -0.65 0.69 -22.50
CA LEU A 489 -1.34 0.38 -21.25
C LEU A 489 -2.42 1.41 -20.91
N ALA A 490 -2.13 2.70 -21.08
CA ALA A 490 -3.07 3.79 -20.82
C ALA A 490 -4.29 3.71 -21.76
N LYS A 491 -4.08 3.43 -23.04
CA LYS A 491 -5.18 3.27 -24.02
C LYS A 491 -5.98 1.98 -23.77
N GLY A 492 -5.31 0.90 -23.39
CA GLY A 492 -5.93 -0.41 -23.20
C GLY A 492 -6.71 -0.58 -21.90
N LEU A 493 -6.22 0.01 -20.80
CA LEU A 493 -6.84 -0.12 -19.48
C LEU A 493 -7.87 0.97 -19.19
N GLY A 494 -7.77 2.13 -19.85
CA GLY A 494 -8.76 3.21 -19.74
C GLY A 494 -9.13 3.55 -18.29
N ASP A 495 -10.42 3.61 -18.01
CA ASP A 495 -10.97 4.01 -16.70
C ASP A 495 -10.83 2.95 -15.60
N ARG A 496 -10.24 1.78 -15.89
CA ARG A 496 -9.98 0.71 -14.92
C ARG A 496 -8.82 1.04 -13.99
N VAL A 497 -7.97 1.99 -14.37
CA VAL A 497 -6.75 2.33 -13.65
C VAL A 497 -6.72 3.84 -13.37
N HIS A 498 -6.46 4.20 -12.11
CA HIS A 498 -6.28 5.60 -11.72
C HIS A 498 -4.86 6.12 -11.99
N LEU A 499 -3.86 5.24 -11.90
CA LEU A 499 -2.45 5.60 -12.11
C LEU A 499 -1.68 4.44 -12.72
N ILE A 500 -0.91 4.75 -13.76
CA ILE A 500 0.16 3.91 -14.29
C ILE A 500 1.47 4.64 -13.98
N LEU A 501 2.38 4.01 -13.23
CA LEU A 501 3.70 4.56 -12.95
C LEU A 501 4.78 3.63 -13.47
N GLN A 502 5.63 4.14 -14.35
CA GLN A 502 6.84 3.46 -14.77
C GLN A 502 7.89 3.50 -13.64
N MET A 503 8.53 2.36 -13.42
CA MET A 503 9.64 2.19 -12.49
C MET A 503 10.82 1.68 -13.31
N VAL A 504 11.83 2.53 -13.43
CA VAL A 504 13.02 2.28 -14.24
C VAL A 504 14.21 2.19 -13.30
N GLU A 505 14.84 1.02 -13.25
CA GLU A 505 16.12 0.82 -12.56
C GLU A 505 17.20 0.65 -13.63
N ALA A 506 17.84 1.77 -13.96
CA ALA A 506 18.89 1.84 -14.99
C ALA A 506 20.14 2.61 -14.51
N ASP A 507 20.31 2.75 -13.19
CA ASP A 507 21.48 3.41 -12.62
C ASP A 507 22.70 2.50 -12.78
N PHE A 508 23.64 2.94 -13.61
CA PHE A 508 24.87 2.20 -13.89
C PHE A 508 26.09 3.07 -13.64
N THR A 509 27.04 2.56 -12.85
CA THR A 509 28.32 3.19 -12.59
C THR A 509 29.47 2.26 -12.95
N TRP A 510 30.49 2.76 -13.65
CA TRP A 510 31.64 1.94 -14.04
C TRP A 510 32.99 2.66 -13.95
N PRO A 511 34.11 1.96 -13.76
CA PRO A 511 35.43 2.58 -13.68
C PRO A 511 35.86 3.24 -14.98
N VAL A 512 36.52 4.40 -14.89
CA VAL A 512 36.95 5.18 -16.07
C VAL A 512 37.94 4.46 -16.99
N LYS A 513 38.67 3.48 -16.46
CA LYS A 513 39.65 2.68 -17.21
C LYS A 513 39.01 1.60 -18.09
N LYS A 514 37.72 1.28 -17.89
CA LYS A 514 37.00 0.24 -18.64
C LYS A 514 36.12 0.84 -19.74
N VAL A 515 35.92 0.07 -20.81
CA VAL A 515 34.96 0.39 -21.88
C VAL A 515 33.55 0.04 -21.41
N LEU A 516 32.55 0.81 -21.82
CA LEU A 516 31.15 0.64 -21.38
C LEU A 516 30.59 -0.77 -21.62
N SER A 517 30.79 -1.34 -22.81
CA SER A 517 30.31 -2.68 -23.17
C SER A 517 30.90 -3.76 -22.27
N ALA A 518 32.23 -3.77 -22.13
CA ALA A 518 32.93 -4.68 -21.24
C ALA A 518 32.49 -4.50 -19.76
N ALA A 519 32.26 -3.26 -19.32
CA ALA A 519 31.79 -2.99 -17.98
C ALA A 519 30.38 -3.56 -17.72
N LYS A 520 29.44 -3.40 -18.68
CA LYS A 520 28.09 -3.98 -18.56
C LYS A 520 28.15 -5.51 -18.46
N THR A 521 29.00 -6.16 -19.25
CA THR A 521 29.19 -7.62 -19.23
C THR A 521 29.83 -8.09 -17.92
N ASP A 522 30.91 -7.45 -17.47
CA ASP A 522 31.64 -7.83 -16.24
C ASP A 522 30.76 -7.73 -14.98
N SER A 523 29.86 -6.74 -14.93
CA SER A 523 28.98 -6.51 -13.79
C SER A 523 27.64 -7.24 -13.89
N CYS A 524 27.41 -8.02 -14.96
CA CYS A 524 26.10 -8.61 -15.28
C CYS A 524 24.97 -7.58 -15.19
N TYR A 525 25.19 -6.37 -15.70
CA TYR A 525 24.22 -5.28 -15.58
C TYR A 525 23.01 -5.53 -16.47
N GLU A 526 21.82 -5.41 -15.89
CA GLU A 526 20.55 -5.53 -16.59
C GLU A 526 19.66 -4.34 -16.23
N GLU A 527 19.10 -3.69 -17.25
CA GLU A 527 18.09 -2.65 -17.07
C GLU A 527 16.78 -3.30 -16.66
N LYS A 528 16.12 -2.75 -15.64
CA LYS A 528 14.80 -3.23 -15.21
C LYS A 528 13.75 -2.17 -15.44
N LEU A 529 12.65 -2.58 -16.06
CA LEU A 529 11.44 -1.78 -16.28
C LEU A 529 10.29 -2.54 -15.64
N ALA A 530 9.47 -1.80 -14.89
CA ALA A 530 8.22 -2.29 -14.37
C ALA A 530 7.16 -1.19 -14.46
N PHE A 531 5.90 -1.59 -14.52
CA PHE A 531 4.76 -0.67 -14.45
C PHE A 531 3.92 -1.01 -13.23
N GLY A 532 3.78 -0.05 -12.33
CA GLY A 532 2.89 -0.13 -11.18
C GLY A 532 1.55 0.48 -11.52
N LEU A 533 0.47 -0.27 -11.29
CA LEU A 533 -0.90 0.12 -11.57
C LEU A 533 -1.64 0.30 -10.25
N ILE A 534 -2.41 1.37 -10.14
CA ILE A 534 -3.38 1.54 -9.06
C ILE A 534 -4.78 1.50 -9.65
N LEU A 535 -5.54 0.49 -9.27
CA LEU A 535 -6.81 0.17 -9.91
C LEU A 535 -7.91 1.12 -9.45
N ASN A 536 -8.87 1.36 -10.33
CA ASN A 536 -10.12 2.04 -10.00
C ASN A 536 -11.12 1.01 -9.47
N LYS A 537 -11.46 1.12 -8.19
CA LYS A 537 -12.37 0.20 -7.49
C LYS A 537 -13.72 0.02 -8.21
N ASP A 538 -14.22 1.04 -8.89
CA ASP A 538 -15.57 1.04 -9.47
C ASP A 538 -15.60 0.36 -10.85
N ASN A 539 -14.48 0.43 -11.59
CA ASN A 539 -14.40 -0.04 -12.98
C ASN A 539 -13.49 -1.24 -13.21
N ALA A 540 -12.55 -1.52 -12.31
CA ALA A 540 -11.52 -2.54 -12.54
C ALA A 540 -12.09 -3.95 -12.73
N LEU A 541 -13.16 -4.29 -12.02
CA LEU A 541 -13.79 -5.61 -12.04
C LEU A 541 -14.81 -5.80 -13.18
N ASN A 542 -15.06 -4.78 -14.01
CA ASN A 542 -16.09 -4.85 -15.04
C ASN A 542 -15.67 -5.83 -16.16
N PRO A 543 -16.42 -6.91 -16.44
CA PRO A 543 -16.02 -7.88 -17.46
C PRO A 543 -16.14 -7.35 -18.90
N VAL A 544 -16.87 -6.24 -19.09
CA VAL A 544 -17.12 -5.66 -20.42
C VAL A 544 -16.43 -4.32 -20.55
N GLU A 545 -15.67 -4.15 -21.64
CA GLU A 545 -15.15 -2.88 -22.10
C GLU A 545 -16.11 -2.31 -23.15
N LYS A 546 -16.74 -1.17 -22.84
CA LYS A 546 -17.65 -0.49 -23.76
C LYS A 546 -16.85 0.50 -24.62
N GLY A 547 -16.88 0.28 -25.93
CA GLY A 547 -16.34 1.21 -26.93
C GLY A 547 -17.39 2.19 -27.44
N PRO A 548 -17.05 2.97 -28.48
CA PRO A 548 -17.95 3.93 -29.10
C PRO A 548 -19.10 3.24 -29.88
N PRO A 549 -20.19 3.96 -30.18
CA PRO A 549 -21.24 3.52 -31.10
C PRO A 549 -20.68 3.14 -32.47
N ALA A 550 -21.19 2.05 -33.04
CA ALA A 550 -20.67 1.43 -34.26
C ALA A 550 -20.64 2.35 -35.50
N ASN A 551 -21.42 3.42 -35.48
CA ASN A 551 -21.56 4.38 -36.59
C ASN A 551 -20.53 5.51 -36.55
N LEU A 552 -19.79 5.67 -35.45
CA LEU A 552 -18.78 6.73 -35.32
C LEU A 552 -17.44 6.30 -35.94
N PRO A 553 -16.64 7.25 -36.47
CA PRO A 553 -15.30 6.95 -36.98
C PRO A 553 -14.39 6.36 -35.89
N GLU A 554 -14.60 6.74 -34.63
CA GLU A 554 -13.91 6.21 -33.46
C GLU A 554 -14.06 4.67 -33.31
N ALA A 555 -15.14 4.09 -33.82
CA ALA A 555 -15.35 2.64 -33.81
C ALA A 555 -14.34 1.91 -34.70
N LEU A 556 -13.89 2.53 -35.80
CA LEU A 556 -12.85 1.95 -36.66
C LEU A 556 -11.51 1.89 -35.92
N GLU A 557 -11.18 2.96 -35.19
CA GLU A 557 -9.97 3.00 -34.36
C GLU A 557 -10.02 1.97 -33.22
N PHE A 558 -11.20 1.79 -32.62
CA PHE A 558 -11.42 0.79 -31.58
C PHE A 558 -11.21 -0.63 -32.12
N ARG A 559 -11.83 -0.98 -33.27
CA ARG A 559 -11.63 -2.27 -33.94
C ARG A 559 -10.17 -2.50 -34.31
N ALA A 560 -9.49 -1.49 -34.86
CA ALA A 560 -8.08 -1.60 -35.23
C ALA A 560 -7.17 -1.77 -34.00
N PHE A 561 -7.55 -1.16 -32.87
CA PHE A 561 -6.79 -1.30 -31.64
C PHE A 561 -6.96 -2.70 -31.04
N TRP A 562 -8.19 -3.18 -30.89
CA TRP A 562 -8.50 -4.46 -30.22
C TRP A 562 -8.43 -5.68 -31.13
N GLY A 563 -8.43 -5.52 -32.45
CA GLY A 563 -8.41 -6.64 -33.40
C GLY A 563 -9.59 -7.58 -33.19
N ASP A 564 -9.30 -8.88 -33.14
CA ASP A 564 -10.31 -9.95 -33.10
C ASP A 564 -11.13 -9.98 -31.79
N LYS A 565 -10.72 -9.26 -30.75
CA LYS A 565 -11.47 -9.13 -29.49
C LYS A 565 -12.63 -8.12 -29.56
N SER A 566 -12.70 -7.28 -30.59
CA SER A 566 -13.80 -6.32 -30.77
C SER A 566 -15.02 -7.00 -31.36
N GLU A 567 -16.16 -6.92 -30.67
CA GLU A 567 -17.45 -7.43 -31.14
C GLU A 567 -18.57 -6.39 -30.94
N LEU A 568 -19.57 -6.43 -31.83
CA LEU A 568 -20.77 -5.62 -31.71
C LEU A 568 -21.73 -6.23 -30.69
N ARG A 569 -22.07 -5.45 -29.66
CA ARG A 569 -23.02 -5.89 -28.63
C ARG A 569 -24.15 -4.89 -28.46
N ARG A 570 -25.37 -5.43 -28.39
CA ARG A 570 -26.58 -4.67 -28.03
C ARG A 570 -26.77 -4.72 -26.51
N PHE A 571 -26.88 -3.56 -25.87
CA PHE A 571 -27.15 -3.44 -24.44
C PHE A 571 -28.64 -3.33 -24.14
N GLN A 572 -29.00 -3.48 -22.85
CA GLN A 572 -30.40 -3.43 -22.38
C GLN A 572 -31.06 -2.06 -22.63
N ASP A 573 -30.25 -0.99 -22.72
CA ASP A 573 -30.68 0.35 -23.11
C ASP A 573 -30.95 0.51 -24.62
N GLY A 574 -30.76 -0.56 -25.41
CA GLY A 574 -30.94 -0.58 -26.85
C GLY A 574 -29.76 -0.06 -27.65
N SER A 575 -28.71 0.44 -26.99
CA SER A 575 -27.50 0.93 -27.66
C SER A 575 -26.71 -0.22 -28.30
N ILE A 576 -26.12 0.05 -29.47
CA ILE A 576 -25.24 -0.88 -30.20
C ILE A 576 -23.87 -0.23 -30.29
N THR A 577 -22.91 -0.81 -29.59
CA THR A 577 -21.55 -0.29 -29.46
C THR A 577 -20.54 -1.39 -29.74
N GLU A 578 -19.34 -1.02 -30.17
CA GLU A 578 -18.20 -1.94 -30.15
C GLU A 578 -17.85 -2.30 -28.71
N THR A 579 -17.53 -3.55 -28.45
CA THR A 579 -17.25 -4.04 -27.08
C THR A 579 -16.19 -5.11 -27.07
N CYS A 580 -15.45 -5.22 -25.96
CA CYS A 580 -14.60 -6.36 -25.66
C CYS A 580 -15.10 -7.04 -24.39
N VAL A 581 -15.21 -8.36 -24.40
CA VAL A 581 -15.67 -9.16 -23.24
C VAL A 581 -14.51 -9.99 -22.70
N TRP A 582 -14.29 -9.89 -21.40
CA TRP A 582 -13.25 -10.59 -20.65
C TRP A 582 -13.84 -11.70 -19.79
N GLU A 583 -13.04 -12.73 -19.52
CA GLU A 583 -13.46 -13.92 -18.78
C GLU A 583 -13.46 -13.64 -17.28
N GLY A 584 -14.52 -14.05 -16.57
CA GLY A 584 -14.64 -13.95 -15.12
C GLY A 584 -16.08 -13.99 -14.65
N GLU A 585 -16.56 -15.19 -14.29
CA GLU A 585 -17.90 -15.36 -13.73
C GLU A 585 -17.94 -14.88 -12.27
N ALA A 586 -16.97 -15.36 -11.49
CA ALA A 586 -16.79 -15.03 -10.09
C ALA A 586 -16.12 -13.66 -9.88
N THR A 587 -16.41 -13.01 -8.75
CA THR A 587 -15.76 -11.75 -8.34
C THR A 587 -14.25 -11.92 -8.19
N ALA A 588 -13.83 -13.07 -7.68
CA ALA A 588 -12.41 -13.44 -7.59
C ALA A 588 -11.73 -13.46 -8.97
N GLU A 589 -12.33 -14.11 -9.96
CA GLU A 589 -11.78 -14.20 -11.31
C GLU A 589 -11.73 -12.84 -12.02
N ARG A 590 -12.74 -11.99 -11.78
CA ARG A 590 -12.79 -10.63 -12.32
C ARG A 590 -11.62 -9.76 -11.84
N ARG A 591 -10.98 -10.08 -10.70
CA ARG A 591 -9.76 -9.39 -10.27
C ARG A 591 -8.59 -9.59 -11.22
N GLY A 592 -8.59 -10.66 -12.03
CA GLY A 592 -7.59 -10.97 -13.04
C GLY A 592 -7.79 -10.32 -14.42
N ILE A 593 -8.86 -9.54 -14.63
CA ILE A 593 -9.17 -8.95 -15.94
C ILE A 593 -8.05 -8.04 -16.45
N THR A 594 -7.41 -7.25 -15.56
CA THR A 594 -6.30 -6.37 -15.95
C THR A 594 -5.10 -7.16 -16.48
N LYS A 595 -4.81 -8.33 -15.90
CA LYS A 595 -3.79 -9.26 -16.39
C LYS A 595 -4.16 -9.82 -17.76
N GLN A 596 -5.42 -10.20 -17.98
CA GLN A 596 -5.89 -10.68 -19.29
C GLN A 596 -5.73 -9.59 -20.37
N ILE A 597 -6.14 -8.35 -20.09
CA ILE A 597 -6.02 -7.22 -21.01
C ILE A 597 -4.55 -6.98 -21.40
N ILE A 598 -3.67 -6.91 -20.41
CA ILE A 598 -2.24 -6.63 -20.65
C ILE A 598 -1.61 -7.75 -21.47
N ASN A 599 -1.84 -9.01 -21.12
CA ASN A 599 -1.31 -10.16 -21.86
C ASN A 599 -1.77 -10.14 -23.31
N TYR A 600 -3.06 -9.89 -23.55
CA TYR A 600 -3.62 -9.80 -24.89
C TYR A 600 -2.99 -8.67 -25.71
N LEU A 601 -2.88 -7.46 -25.14
CA LEU A 601 -2.37 -6.30 -25.84
C LEU A 601 -0.87 -6.42 -26.14
N MET A 602 -0.08 -6.97 -25.21
CA MET A 602 1.35 -7.18 -25.41
C MET A 602 1.63 -8.22 -26.50
N ASP A 603 0.84 -9.29 -26.56
CA ASP A 603 0.95 -10.30 -27.60
C ASP A 603 0.50 -9.74 -28.96
N LEU A 604 -0.69 -9.13 -29.04
CA LEU A 604 -1.21 -8.55 -30.27
C LEU A 604 -0.30 -7.46 -30.84
N LYS A 605 0.13 -6.51 -29.99
CA LYS A 605 0.87 -5.33 -30.47
C LYS A 605 2.35 -5.58 -30.57
N TYR A 606 2.98 -6.41 -29.74
CA TYR A 606 4.44 -6.59 -29.73
C TYR A 606 4.90 -8.05 -29.84
N GLY A 607 4.00 -9.04 -29.89
CA GLY A 607 4.36 -10.46 -29.95
C GLY A 607 5.02 -10.96 -28.66
N VAL A 608 4.86 -10.24 -27.55
CA VAL A 608 5.41 -10.62 -26.24
C VAL A 608 4.37 -11.48 -25.54
N LYS A 609 4.68 -12.76 -25.37
CA LYS A 609 3.75 -13.73 -24.77
C LYS A 609 3.63 -13.51 -23.27
N GLY A 610 2.49 -13.92 -22.71
CA GLY A 610 2.25 -13.87 -21.26
C GLY A 610 3.28 -14.63 -20.41
N SER A 611 4.01 -15.60 -20.98
CA SER A 611 5.10 -16.32 -20.30
C SER A 611 6.30 -15.44 -19.96
N ASP A 612 6.55 -14.40 -20.78
CA ASP A 612 7.67 -13.48 -20.66
C ASP A 612 7.35 -12.29 -19.74
N LEU A 613 6.06 -12.15 -19.41
CA LEU A 613 5.53 -11.17 -18.47
C LEU A 613 5.47 -11.80 -17.06
N PHE A 614 5.60 -10.94 -16.06
CA PHE A 614 5.48 -11.31 -14.66
C PHE A 614 4.54 -10.31 -13.96
N HIS A 615 3.47 -10.83 -13.36
CA HIS A 615 2.37 -10.02 -12.81
C HIS A 615 2.30 -10.23 -11.31
N VAL A 616 2.58 -9.21 -10.50
CA VAL A 616 2.36 -9.26 -9.04
C VAL A 616 0.95 -8.79 -8.74
N MET A 617 0.03 -9.73 -8.46
CA MET A 617 -1.36 -9.47 -8.07
C MET A 617 -2.07 -10.70 -7.47
N ASP A 618 -2.08 -11.84 -8.16
CA ASP A 618 -2.97 -12.99 -7.95
C ASP A 618 -2.26 -14.22 -7.37
N GLN A 619 -1.00 -14.08 -6.94
CA GLN A 619 -0.17 -15.19 -6.44
C GLN A 619 -0.83 -16.00 -5.31
N LEU A 620 -1.70 -15.37 -4.52
CA LEU A 620 -2.37 -15.98 -3.37
C LEU A 620 -3.83 -16.38 -3.65
N ASP A 621 -4.35 -16.23 -4.86
CA ASP A 621 -5.75 -16.54 -5.13
C ASP A 621 -6.06 -18.03 -4.92
N SER A 622 -5.09 -18.92 -5.15
CA SER A 622 -5.21 -20.36 -4.85
C SER A 622 -5.45 -20.68 -3.37
N VAL A 623 -5.10 -19.76 -2.47
CA VAL A 623 -5.32 -19.83 -1.01
C VAL A 623 -6.77 -19.45 -0.65
N LEU A 624 -7.50 -18.84 -1.58
CA LEU A 624 -8.89 -18.41 -1.42
C LEU A 624 -9.89 -19.31 -2.14
N VAL A 625 -9.44 -20.44 -2.68
CA VAL A 625 -10.27 -21.44 -3.34
C VAL A 625 -10.38 -22.69 -2.47
N ARG A 626 -11.61 -23.22 -2.34
CA ARG A 626 -11.87 -24.53 -1.74
C ARG A 626 -11.23 -25.62 -2.59
N LYS A 627 -10.17 -26.23 -2.07
CA LYS A 627 -9.38 -27.25 -2.79
C LYS A 627 -10.17 -28.52 -3.09
N GLN A 628 -11.20 -28.81 -2.29
CA GLN A 628 -12.08 -29.96 -2.47
C GLN A 628 -13.05 -29.83 -3.67
N TYR A 629 -13.27 -28.61 -4.14
CA TYR A 629 -14.24 -28.27 -5.20
C TYR A 629 -13.60 -27.46 -6.34
N ALA A 630 -12.26 -27.43 -6.40
CA ALA A 630 -11.52 -26.61 -7.35
C ALA A 630 -11.89 -26.89 -8.82
N GLY A 631 -12.46 -25.88 -9.48
CA GLY A 631 -12.95 -25.92 -10.87
C GLY A 631 -14.43 -25.56 -11.03
N GLU A 632 -15.19 -25.45 -9.95
CA GLU A 632 -16.55 -24.89 -9.93
C GLU A 632 -16.52 -23.42 -9.46
N SER A 633 -17.37 -22.56 -10.01
CA SER A 633 -17.42 -21.13 -9.63
C SER A 633 -17.82 -20.92 -8.16
N SER A 634 -18.56 -21.86 -7.57
CA SER A 634 -18.91 -21.92 -6.14
C SER A 634 -17.74 -22.29 -5.21
N ALA A 635 -16.57 -22.63 -5.76
CA ALA A 635 -15.39 -23.01 -4.97
C ALA A 635 -14.64 -21.81 -4.37
N HIS A 636 -14.84 -20.61 -4.93
CA HIS A 636 -14.25 -19.38 -4.41
C HIS A 636 -14.91 -18.97 -3.09
N CYS A 637 -14.11 -18.48 -2.13
CA CYS A 637 -14.61 -18.21 -0.78
C CYS A 637 -15.73 -17.15 -0.74
N GLU A 638 -15.68 -16.14 -1.59
CA GLU A 638 -16.66 -15.06 -1.62
C GLU A 638 -18.03 -15.55 -2.12
N GLU A 639 -18.02 -16.31 -3.21
CA GLU A 639 -19.20 -16.91 -3.83
C GLU A 639 -19.89 -17.88 -2.87
N ALA A 640 -19.12 -18.73 -2.18
CA ALA A 640 -19.65 -19.59 -1.13
C ALA A 640 -20.26 -18.78 0.04
N CYS A 641 -19.66 -17.64 0.42
CA CYS A 641 -20.27 -16.76 1.43
C CYS A 641 -21.56 -16.11 0.91
N LEU A 642 -21.63 -15.72 -0.37
CA LEU A 642 -22.83 -15.20 -1.00
C LEU A 642 -23.98 -16.21 -0.96
N ASP A 643 -23.71 -17.48 -1.24
CA ASP A 643 -24.72 -18.53 -1.18
C ASP A 643 -25.26 -18.75 0.23
N VAL A 644 -24.39 -18.67 1.25
CA VAL A 644 -24.80 -18.69 2.67
C VAL A 644 -25.66 -17.48 3.02
N LEU A 645 -25.31 -16.28 2.54
CA LEU A 645 -26.08 -15.06 2.76
C LEU A 645 -27.47 -15.15 2.12
N ARG A 646 -27.58 -15.64 0.88
CA ARG A 646 -28.86 -15.84 0.21
C ARG A 646 -29.75 -16.81 0.97
N ALA A 647 -29.22 -17.97 1.38
CA ALA A 647 -29.96 -18.96 2.17
C ALA A 647 -30.38 -18.40 3.54
N PHE A 648 -29.54 -17.57 4.17
CA PHE A 648 -29.87 -16.92 5.43
C PHE A 648 -30.97 -15.86 5.29
N ASP A 649 -30.95 -15.07 4.20
CA ASP A 649 -31.98 -14.07 3.93
C ASP A 649 -33.34 -14.71 3.65
N GLU A 650 -33.37 -15.87 2.98
CA GLU A 650 -34.58 -16.69 2.84
C GLU A 650 -35.07 -17.18 4.21
N LEU A 651 -34.20 -17.82 5.00
CA LEU A 651 -34.55 -18.29 6.34
C LEU A 651 -35.04 -17.16 7.25
N ARG A 652 -34.46 -15.97 7.14
CA ARG A 652 -34.87 -14.78 7.90
C ARG A 652 -36.28 -14.31 7.53
N ARG A 653 -36.67 -14.45 6.26
CA ARG A 653 -38.04 -14.16 5.80
C ARG A 653 -39.00 -15.20 6.36
N ASP A 654 -38.65 -16.48 6.26
CA ASP A 654 -39.44 -17.59 6.80
C ASP A 654 -39.69 -17.40 8.32
N LEU A 655 -38.63 -17.13 9.10
CA LEU A 655 -38.71 -16.89 10.55
C LEU A 655 -39.65 -15.73 10.93
N ARG A 656 -39.61 -14.63 10.18
CA ARG A 656 -40.46 -13.45 10.46
C ARG A 656 -41.94 -13.66 10.12
N GLN A 657 -42.23 -14.63 9.26
CA GLN A 657 -43.57 -14.96 8.80
C GLN A 657 -44.17 -16.13 9.59
N LEU A 658 -43.43 -16.71 10.55
CA LEU A 658 -43.94 -17.76 11.42
C LEU A 658 -45.18 -17.29 12.18
N THR A 659 -46.30 -17.96 11.94
CA THR A 659 -47.54 -17.73 12.68
C THR A 659 -47.64 -18.65 13.89
N GLU A 660 -48.56 -18.34 14.81
CA GLU A 660 -48.86 -19.16 16.00
C GLU A 660 -47.70 -19.29 17.03
N LEU A 661 -46.81 -18.29 17.07
CA LEU A 661 -45.86 -18.11 18.17
C LEU A 661 -46.47 -17.21 19.26
N PRO A 662 -46.19 -17.46 20.57
CA PRO A 662 -46.65 -16.60 21.66
C PRO A 662 -46.09 -15.17 21.61
N LEU A 663 -44.91 -15.01 20.98
CA LEU A 663 -44.25 -13.74 20.72
C LEU A 663 -43.68 -13.79 19.30
N ASP A 664 -43.96 -12.76 18.52
CA ASP A 664 -43.42 -12.64 17.17
C ASP A 664 -41.90 -12.45 17.20
N ILE A 665 -41.23 -12.89 16.13
CA ILE A 665 -39.80 -12.67 15.94
C ILE A 665 -39.58 -11.25 15.41
N SER A 666 -38.96 -10.39 16.21
CA SER A 666 -38.69 -8.99 15.86
C SER A 666 -37.48 -8.85 14.95
N ALA A 667 -36.39 -9.55 15.27
CA ALA A 667 -35.14 -9.46 14.52
C ALA A 667 -34.37 -10.77 14.50
N VAL A 668 -33.55 -10.93 13.45
CA VAL A 668 -32.64 -12.06 13.27
C VAL A 668 -31.33 -11.50 12.75
N TYR A 669 -30.22 -11.84 13.40
CA TYR A 669 -28.88 -11.33 13.08
C TYR A 669 -27.87 -12.47 12.95
N GLY A 670 -27.05 -12.45 11.91
CA GLY A 670 -25.94 -13.39 11.75
C GLY A 670 -24.71 -12.96 12.57
N THR A 671 -24.09 -13.87 13.30
CA THR A 671 -22.90 -13.56 14.14
C THR A 671 -21.61 -14.18 13.60
N SER A 672 -21.72 -15.27 12.83
CA SER A 672 -20.57 -15.97 12.25
C SER A 672 -19.79 -15.16 11.20
N SER A 673 -18.48 -15.41 11.09
CA SER A 673 -17.57 -14.70 10.17
C SER A 673 -17.92 -14.80 8.69
N VAL A 674 -18.71 -15.80 8.29
CA VAL A 674 -19.23 -15.96 6.94
C VAL A 674 -20.11 -14.79 6.52
N PHE A 675 -20.85 -14.18 7.46
CA PHE A 675 -21.76 -13.05 7.17
C PHE A 675 -21.02 -11.74 6.84
N SER A 676 -19.70 -11.69 7.05
CA SER A 676 -18.84 -10.58 6.61
C SER A 676 -17.71 -11.04 5.69
N TYR A 677 -17.90 -12.15 4.96
CA TYR A 677 -16.95 -12.68 3.96
C TYR A 677 -15.55 -12.99 4.50
N SER A 678 -15.42 -13.14 5.82
CA SER A 678 -14.14 -13.24 6.54
C SER A 678 -13.86 -14.65 7.07
N ARG A 679 -14.57 -15.65 6.54
CA ARG A 679 -14.37 -17.06 6.87
C ARG A 679 -13.50 -17.73 5.79
N PRO A 680 -12.27 -18.20 6.11
CA PRO A 680 -11.38 -18.78 5.10
C PRO A 680 -11.87 -20.08 4.46
N VAL A 681 -12.67 -20.84 5.20
CA VAL A 681 -13.25 -22.11 4.75
C VAL A 681 -14.76 -22.01 4.95
N PRO A 682 -15.48 -21.31 4.06
CA PRO A 682 -16.91 -21.11 4.20
C PRO A 682 -17.68 -22.42 4.02
N PRO A 683 -18.86 -22.56 4.66
CA PRO A 683 -19.75 -23.69 4.43
C PRO A 683 -20.18 -23.76 2.95
N VAL A 684 -20.20 -24.96 2.38
CA VAL A 684 -20.67 -25.21 1.01
C VAL A 684 -21.85 -26.16 1.07
N ALA A 685 -22.89 -25.91 0.28
CA ALA A 685 -24.07 -26.75 0.20
C ALA A 685 -23.70 -28.18 -0.20
N ARG A 686 -24.27 -29.16 0.51
CA ARG A 686 -23.83 -30.55 0.40
C ARG A 686 -24.57 -31.34 -0.67
N PRO A 687 -23.86 -32.17 -1.45
CA PRO A 687 -24.51 -33.29 -2.11
C PRO A 687 -24.75 -34.46 -1.14
N ALA A 688 -25.76 -35.27 -1.43
CA ALA A 688 -26.10 -36.46 -0.65
C ALA A 688 -24.94 -37.48 -0.61
N PRO A 689 -24.74 -38.20 0.51
CA PRO A 689 -23.76 -39.27 0.58
C PRO A 689 -24.11 -40.43 -0.38
N ARG A 690 -23.12 -40.93 -1.13
CA ARG A 690 -23.25 -42.08 -2.07
C ARG A 690 -23.75 -43.39 -1.44
N GLN A 691 -23.73 -43.50 -0.12
CA GLN A 691 -24.30 -44.61 0.63
C GLN A 691 -25.16 -44.02 1.75
N PRO A 692 -26.49 -44.21 1.72
CA PRO A 692 -27.37 -43.71 2.76
C PRO A 692 -27.04 -44.39 4.09
N TYR A 693 -27.07 -43.60 5.16
CA TYR A 693 -26.94 -44.10 6.52
C TYR A 693 -28.10 -45.04 6.86
N ARG A 694 -27.86 -46.10 7.65
CA ARG A 694 -28.97 -46.90 8.20
C ARG A 694 -29.52 -46.19 9.42
N ARG A 695 -30.84 -46.03 9.47
CA ARG A 695 -31.54 -45.52 10.66
C ARG A 695 -31.49 -46.59 11.76
N ALA A 696 -30.94 -46.24 12.92
CA ALA A 696 -31.02 -47.04 14.14
C ALA A 696 -31.61 -46.14 15.24
N GLY A 697 -32.92 -46.22 15.46
CA GLY A 697 -33.61 -45.31 16.37
C GLY A 697 -33.57 -43.85 15.88
N ALA A 698 -32.99 -42.96 16.70
CA ALA A 698 -32.89 -41.51 16.46
C ALA A 698 -31.58 -41.09 15.74
N CYS A 699 -30.68 -42.02 15.39
CA CYS A 699 -29.41 -41.68 14.75
C CYS A 699 -29.19 -42.43 13.42
N LEU A 700 -28.39 -41.79 12.56
CA LEU A 700 -27.93 -42.33 11.29
C LEU A 700 -26.56 -43.00 11.49
N LEU A 701 -26.51 -44.34 11.43
CA LEU A 701 -25.26 -45.10 11.56
C LEU A 701 -24.65 -45.35 10.18
N LYS A 702 -23.37 -45.01 10.04
CA LYS A 702 -22.52 -45.47 8.93
C LYS A 702 -21.72 -46.68 9.43
N GLN A 703 -21.68 -47.77 8.67
CA GLN A 703 -20.75 -48.86 8.98
C GLN A 703 -19.32 -48.33 8.90
N ALA A 704 -18.70 -48.12 10.06
CA ALA A 704 -17.29 -47.78 10.18
C ALA A 704 -16.47 -49.06 9.97
N SER A 705 -16.25 -49.44 8.71
CA SER A 705 -15.23 -50.45 8.39
C SER A 705 -14.64 -50.16 7.01
N ARG A 706 -13.58 -49.36 6.98
CA ARG A 706 -12.56 -49.55 5.93
C ARG A 706 -11.81 -50.84 6.26
N ARG A 707 -11.20 -51.47 5.25
CA ARG A 707 -10.39 -52.70 5.40
C ARG A 707 -9.16 -52.52 6.34
N ASP A 708 -8.86 -51.28 6.74
CA ASP A 708 -7.62 -50.89 7.44
C ASP A 708 -7.77 -50.72 8.97
N GLY A 709 -8.92 -51.02 9.58
CA GLY A 709 -9.12 -50.94 11.04
C GLY A 709 -9.21 -49.53 11.66
N LEU A 710 -9.01 -48.46 10.87
CA LEU A 710 -9.14 -47.07 11.30
C LEU A 710 -10.61 -46.58 11.35
N PRO A 711 -10.99 -45.76 12.36
CA PRO A 711 -12.32 -45.16 12.42
C PRO A 711 -12.55 -44.19 11.25
N SER A 712 -13.78 -44.12 10.74
CA SER A 712 -14.18 -43.16 9.69
C SER A 712 -14.93 -42.00 10.32
N LEU A 713 -14.42 -40.78 10.17
CA LEU A 713 -15.15 -39.59 10.59
C LEU A 713 -16.27 -39.21 9.62
N PRO A 714 -17.38 -38.64 10.12
CA PRO A 714 -18.29 -37.89 9.28
C PRO A 714 -17.58 -36.66 8.70
N HIS A 715 -18.06 -36.17 7.56
CA HIS A 715 -17.55 -34.91 7.02
C HIS A 715 -17.90 -33.76 7.97
N TYR A 716 -16.91 -32.93 8.29
CA TYR A 716 -17.10 -31.75 9.11
C TYR A 716 -18.14 -30.81 8.51
N THR A 717 -19.19 -30.51 9.29
CA THR A 717 -20.27 -29.59 8.92
C THR A 717 -20.16 -28.35 9.79
N PRO A 718 -19.60 -27.24 9.29
CA PRO A 718 -19.58 -26.00 10.05
C PRO A 718 -20.99 -25.41 10.15
N VAL A 719 -21.30 -24.80 11.30
CA VAL A 719 -22.59 -24.16 11.52
C VAL A 719 -22.51 -22.64 11.39
N SER A 720 -23.50 -22.04 10.73
CA SER A 720 -23.69 -20.59 10.67
C SER A 720 -24.59 -20.13 11.81
N ARG A 721 -24.02 -19.47 12.81
CA ARG A 721 -24.73 -19.00 14.02
C ARG A 721 -25.47 -17.70 13.78
N ALA A 722 -26.71 -17.63 14.27
CA ALA A 722 -27.56 -16.46 14.24
C ALA A 722 -28.31 -16.29 15.56
N VAL A 723 -28.62 -15.04 15.87
CA VAL A 723 -29.30 -14.60 17.08
C VAL A 723 -30.70 -14.12 16.71
N ILE A 724 -31.70 -14.53 17.48
CA ILE A 724 -33.11 -14.17 17.32
C ILE A 724 -33.53 -13.27 18.48
N GLU A 725 -34.21 -12.17 18.17
CA GLU A 725 -34.91 -11.34 19.15
C GLU A 725 -36.42 -11.55 19.03
N LEU A 726 -37.08 -11.71 20.16
CA LEU A 726 -38.54 -11.84 20.25
C LEU A 726 -39.17 -10.49 20.58
N GLY A 727 -40.48 -10.35 20.32
CA GLY A 727 -41.27 -9.20 20.75
C GLY A 727 -41.17 -8.93 22.25
N HIS A 728 -41.35 -7.67 22.65
CA HIS A 728 -41.24 -7.26 24.04
C HIS A 728 -42.33 -7.91 24.91
N SER A 729 -41.92 -8.49 26.05
CA SER A 729 -42.83 -9.07 27.04
C SER A 729 -42.30 -8.87 28.46
N GLY A 730 -43.18 -8.51 29.40
CA GLY A 730 -42.84 -8.44 30.82
C GLY A 730 -42.92 -9.79 31.55
N LYS A 731 -43.42 -10.84 30.89
CA LYS A 731 -43.76 -12.13 31.51
C LYS A 731 -42.57 -13.09 31.66
N TRP A 732 -41.36 -12.68 31.29
CA TRP A 732 -40.16 -13.50 31.48
C TRP A 732 -39.88 -13.74 32.98
N PRO A 733 -39.50 -14.96 33.40
CA PRO A 733 -39.14 -15.26 34.79
C PRO A 733 -38.01 -14.37 35.33
N GLY A 734 -37.97 -14.23 36.66
CA GLY A 734 -36.89 -13.53 37.38
C GLY A 734 -35.77 -14.44 37.86
N ASP A 735 -35.93 -15.76 37.71
CA ASP A 735 -34.94 -16.79 38.00
C ASP A 735 -34.27 -17.27 36.70
N ILE A 736 -32.97 -17.56 36.74
CA ILE A 736 -32.17 -17.88 35.54
C ILE A 736 -32.50 -19.26 34.97
N GLU A 737 -32.77 -20.25 35.82
CA GLU A 737 -33.11 -21.61 35.37
C GLU A 737 -34.51 -21.61 34.74
N ALA A 738 -35.49 -21.01 35.42
CA ALA A 738 -36.83 -20.83 34.87
C ALA A 738 -36.82 -20.03 33.55
N PHE A 739 -35.95 -19.01 33.45
CA PHE A 739 -35.76 -18.23 32.24
C PHE A 739 -35.24 -19.10 31.09
N ARG A 740 -34.22 -19.93 31.33
CA ARG A 740 -33.64 -20.84 30.32
C ARG A 740 -34.60 -21.94 29.92
N CYS A 741 -35.40 -22.47 30.83
CA CYS A 741 -36.47 -23.42 30.51
C CYS A 741 -37.54 -22.80 29.60
N LEU A 742 -37.95 -21.56 29.86
CA LEU A 742 -38.89 -20.86 28.97
C LEU A 742 -38.27 -20.59 27.59
N LYS A 743 -36.98 -20.21 27.54
CA LYS A 743 -36.25 -20.04 26.28
C LYS A 743 -36.18 -21.34 25.48
N ALA A 744 -35.94 -22.48 26.13
CA ALA A 744 -36.00 -23.80 25.52
C ALA A 744 -37.40 -24.14 24.97
N ALA A 745 -38.47 -23.75 25.66
CA ALA A 745 -39.84 -23.92 25.16
C ALA A 745 -40.10 -23.11 23.88
N PHE A 746 -39.57 -21.88 23.77
CA PHE A 746 -39.61 -21.12 22.52
C PHE A 746 -38.78 -21.79 21.41
N HIS A 747 -37.62 -22.36 21.72
CA HIS A 747 -36.83 -23.12 20.73
C HIS A 747 -37.63 -24.30 20.17
N LEU A 748 -38.33 -25.07 21.00
CA LEU A 748 -39.21 -26.16 20.55
C LEU A 748 -40.30 -25.66 19.62
N GLN A 749 -41.03 -24.61 20.02
CA GLN A 749 -42.09 -24.04 19.18
C GLN A 749 -41.58 -23.51 17.85
N ILE A 750 -40.44 -22.80 17.83
CA ILE A 750 -39.84 -22.32 16.57
C ILE A 750 -39.48 -23.51 15.67
N SER A 751 -38.93 -24.58 16.22
CA SER A 751 -38.60 -25.81 15.49
C SER A 751 -39.86 -26.43 14.86
N ASP A 752 -40.91 -26.63 15.65
CA ASP A 752 -42.17 -27.23 15.20
C ASP A 752 -42.80 -26.39 14.08
N ARG A 753 -42.87 -25.06 14.25
CA ARG A 753 -43.48 -24.16 13.24
C ARG A 753 -42.70 -24.09 11.94
N LEU A 754 -41.37 -24.10 11.98
CA LEU A 754 -40.55 -24.15 10.77
C LEU A 754 -40.76 -25.46 10.00
N THR A 755 -40.95 -26.57 10.72
CA THR A 755 -41.23 -27.88 10.11
C THR A 755 -42.65 -27.95 9.56
N GLU A 756 -43.65 -27.44 10.27
CA GLU A 756 -45.06 -27.43 9.82
C GLU A 756 -45.30 -26.49 8.63
N GLN A 757 -44.82 -25.24 8.70
CA GLN A 757 -45.17 -24.20 7.72
C GLN A 757 -44.28 -24.22 6.48
N TYR A 758 -42.99 -24.48 6.65
CA TYR A 758 -41.99 -24.38 5.58
C TYR A 758 -41.37 -25.73 5.22
N SER A 759 -41.79 -26.83 5.86
CA SER A 759 -41.22 -28.17 5.64
C SER A 759 -39.69 -28.22 5.82
N LEU A 760 -39.15 -27.35 6.67
CA LEU A 760 -37.72 -27.31 6.97
C LEU A 760 -37.36 -28.37 8.00
N ILE A 761 -36.18 -28.95 7.84
CA ILE A 761 -35.64 -29.93 8.78
C ILE A 761 -34.98 -29.17 9.92
N THR A 762 -35.52 -29.35 11.12
CA THR A 762 -35.09 -28.64 12.32
C THR A 762 -34.80 -29.60 13.48
N HIS A 763 -33.97 -29.16 14.42
CA HIS A 763 -33.75 -29.85 15.68
C HIS A 763 -33.55 -28.84 16.81
N ALA A 764 -34.41 -28.91 17.83
CA ALA A 764 -34.35 -28.03 18.98
C ALA A 764 -33.47 -28.59 20.11
N TYR A 765 -32.65 -27.73 20.69
CA TYR A 765 -31.87 -27.95 21.90
C TYR A 765 -32.27 -26.90 22.96
N PRO A 766 -31.95 -27.12 24.25
CA PRO A 766 -32.25 -26.14 25.28
C PRO A 766 -31.64 -24.75 25.00
N SER A 767 -30.45 -24.69 24.41
CA SER A 767 -29.73 -23.44 24.14
C SER A 767 -29.98 -22.84 22.75
N HIS A 768 -30.45 -23.60 21.77
CA HIS A 768 -30.56 -23.17 20.37
C HIS A 768 -31.44 -24.11 19.52
N VAL A 769 -31.74 -23.72 18.27
CA VAL A 769 -32.37 -24.56 17.24
C VAL A 769 -31.43 -24.67 16.04
N ASP A 770 -31.14 -25.89 15.59
CA ASP A 770 -30.42 -26.12 14.34
C ASP A 770 -31.42 -26.31 13.18
N VAL A 771 -31.18 -25.64 12.06
CA VAL A 771 -32.06 -25.63 10.87
C VAL A 771 -31.25 -25.93 9.62
N LEU A 772 -31.67 -26.91 8.83
CA LEU A 772 -31.10 -27.22 7.52
C LEU A 772 -31.89 -26.48 6.42
N LYS A 773 -31.23 -25.54 5.74
CA LYS A 773 -31.79 -24.76 4.62
C LYS A 773 -30.80 -24.78 3.46
N ASN A 774 -31.26 -25.17 2.27
CA ASN A 774 -30.45 -25.21 1.04
C ASN A 774 -29.11 -25.99 1.20
N GLY A 775 -29.12 -27.08 1.98
CA GLY A 775 -27.91 -27.88 2.24
C GLY A 775 -26.91 -27.25 3.22
N LEU A 776 -27.29 -26.15 3.88
CA LEU A 776 -26.51 -25.41 4.88
C LEU A 776 -27.19 -25.46 6.25
N VAL A 777 -26.41 -25.53 7.33
CA VAL A 777 -26.93 -25.60 8.70
C VAL A 777 -26.79 -24.25 9.39
N PHE A 778 -27.90 -23.75 9.93
CA PHE A 778 -27.98 -22.53 10.73
C PHE A 778 -28.32 -22.85 12.18
N ARG A 779 -27.61 -22.24 13.13
CA ARG A 779 -27.90 -22.35 14.56
C ARG A 779 -28.52 -21.06 15.07
N LEU A 780 -29.77 -21.16 15.50
CA LEU A 780 -30.59 -20.06 15.95
C LEU A 780 -30.63 -20.03 17.48
N ALA A 781 -30.16 -18.95 18.10
CA ALA A 781 -30.20 -18.77 19.55
C ALA A 781 -31.01 -17.51 19.92
N ILE A 782 -31.93 -17.62 20.88
CA ILE A 782 -32.70 -16.46 21.34
C ILE A 782 -31.80 -15.55 22.20
N ALA A 783 -31.68 -14.27 21.84
CA ALA A 783 -31.08 -13.25 22.69
C ALA A 783 -32.14 -12.49 23.46
N HIS A 784 -31.87 -12.27 24.74
CA HIS A 784 -32.74 -11.47 25.59
C HIS A 784 -31.93 -10.72 26.66
N PRO A 785 -32.00 -9.37 26.73
CA PRO A 785 -31.20 -8.58 27.66
C PRO A 785 -31.37 -8.95 29.14
N LYS A 786 -32.57 -9.44 29.52
CA LYS A 786 -32.83 -9.89 30.90
C LYS A 786 -31.95 -11.06 31.33
N GLU A 787 -31.55 -11.94 30.41
CA GLU A 787 -30.66 -13.06 30.75
C GLU A 787 -29.30 -12.53 31.26
N ILE A 788 -28.78 -11.50 30.58
CA ILE A 788 -27.52 -10.83 30.97
C ILE A 788 -27.67 -10.16 32.34
N THR A 789 -28.77 -9.45 32.60
CA THR A 789 -28.96 -8.76 33.89
C THR A 789 -29.16 -9.72 35.05
N LEU A 790 -29.75 -10.90 34.81
CA LEU A 790 -29.85 -11.97 35.79
C LEU A 790 -28.49 -12.62 36.08
N LEU A 791 -27.66 -12.86 35.06
CA LEU A 791 -26.31 -13.40 35.25
C LEU A 791 -25.36 -12.45 35.99
N LYS A 792 -25.62 -11.13 35.92
CA LYS A 792 -24.85 -10.13 36.68
C LYS A 792 -25.28 -10.02 38.14
N ARG A 793 -26.41 -10.62 38.54
CA ARG A 793 -26.98 -10.49 39.89
C ARG A 793 -26.33 -11.50 40.83
N GLU A 794 -25.53 -11.00 41.78
CA GLU A 794 -25.02 -11.79 42.90
C GLU A 794 -25.67 -11.31 44.21
N ILE A 795 -26.03 -12.24 45.10
CA ILE A 795 -26.61 -11.93 46.41
C ILE A 795 -25.52 -12.17 47.47
N GLU A 796 -24.89 -11.10 47.94
CA GLU A 796 -23.95 -11.16 49.06
C GLU A 796 -24.65 -10.62 50.32
N ASN A 797 -24.79 -11.44 51.36
CA ASN A 797 -25.40 -11.06 52.65
C ASN A 797 -26.80 -10.43 52.53
N GLY A 798 -27.63 -10.91 51.58
CA GLY A 798 -28.98 -10.39 51.35
C GLY A 798 -29.04 -9.08 50.54
N VAL A 799 -27.90 -8.53 50.11
CA VAL A 799 -27.82 -7.37 49.22
C VAL A 799 -27.51 -7.82 47.80
N VAL A 800 -28.33 -7.36 46.85
CA VAL A 800 -28.08 -7.59 45.43
C VAL A 800 -26.93 -6.70 44.97
N LYS A 801 -25.81 -7.31 44.60
CA LYS A 801 -24.71 -6.66 43.89
C LYS A 801 -24.76 -7.05 42.42
N HIS A 802 -24.48 -6.09 41.56
CA HIS A 802 -24.32 -6.34 40.13
C HIS A 802 -22.83 -6.44 39.81
N LYS A 803 -22.35 -7.63 39.47
CA LYS A 803 -20.96 -7.91 39.10
C LYS A 803 -20.93 -8.66 37.77
N ASP A 804 -20.03 -8.27 36.89
CA ASP A 804 -19.84 -8.98 35.61
C ASP A 804 -19.14 -10.32 35.86
N SER A 805 -19.86 -11.42 35.66
CA SER A 805 -19.30 -12.77 35.55
C SER A 805 -18.76 -13.02 34.14
N GLU A 806 -17.83 -13.97 33.98
CA GLU A 806 -17.29 -14.35 32.67
C GLU A 806 -18.40 -14.82 31.71
N GLU A 807 -19.36 -15.60 32.23
CA GLU A 807 -20.53 -16.06 31.48
C GLU A 807 -21.41 -14.89 31.03
N SER A 808 -21.66 -13.90 31.90
CA SER A 808 -22.44 -12.71 31.54
C SER A 808 -21.76 -11.88 30.45
N ALA A 809 -20.43 -11.72 30.53
CA ALA A 809 -19.64 -11.00 29.53
C ALA A 809 -19.63 -11.73 28.19
N ARG A 810 -19.50 -13.07 28.20
CA ARG A 810 -19.54 -13.89 26.99
C ARG A 810 -20.92 -13.81 26.31
N LEU A 811 -22.00 -13.93 27.08
CA LEU A 811 -23.35 -13.81 26.54
C LEU A 811 -23.62 -12.41 25.97
N GLN A 812 -23.20 -11.36 26.68
CA GLN A 812 -23.34 -9.97 26.21
C GLN A 812 -22.56 -9.73 24.90
N ARG A 813 -21.34 -10.27 24.80
CA ARG A 813 -20.54 -10.22 23.56
C ARG A 813 -21.25 -10.92 22.41
N ASP A 814 -21.68 -12.16 22.60
CA ASP A 814 -22.24 -12.99 21.53
C ASP A 814 -23.61 -12.48 21.06
N THR A 815 -24.41 -11.88 21.95
CA THR A 815 -25.78 -11.46 21.64
C THR A 815 -25.94 -9.98 21.32
N GLN A 816 -25.09 -9.08 21.82
CA GLN A 816 -25.20 -7.64 21.56
C GLN A 816 -24.07 -7.10 20.69
N LEU A 817 -22.82 -7.40 21.03
CA LEU A 817 -21.65 -6.84 20.34
C LEU A 817 -21.40 -7.49 18.98
N MET A 818 -21.42 -8.83 18.91
CA MET A 818 -21.12 -9.59 17.69
C MET A 818 -22.08 -9.28 16.53
N PRO A 819 -23.41 -9.19 16.72
CA PRO A 819 -24.32 -8.75 15.66
C PRO A 819 -23.96 -7.38 15.06
N ARG A 820 -23.67 -6.39 15.93
CA ARG A 820 -23.32 -5.02 15.50
C ARG A 820 -22.00 -5.01 14.74
N LEU A 821 -20.98 -5.67 15.30
CA LEU A 821 -19.67 -5.76 14.66
C LEU A 821 -19.74 -6.49 13.32
N ARG A 822 -20.47 -7.61 13.24
CA ARG A 822 -20.62 -8.37 12.00
C ARG A 822 -21.33 -7.56 10.92
N GLY A 823 -22.35 -6.78 11.29
CA GLY A 823 -23.00 -5.82 10.40
C GLY A 823 -22.05 -4.73 9.89
N ALA A 824 -21.22 -4.17 10.77
CA ALA A 824 -20.21 -3.17 10.41
C ALA A 824 -19.15 -3.73 9.44
N LEU A 825 -18.63 -4.92 9.71
CA LEU A 825 -17.66 -5.60 8.84
C LEU A 825 -18.27 -6.01 7.50
N HIS A 826 -19.55 -6.40 7.48
CA HIS A 826 -20.28 -6.63 6.24
C HIS A 826 -20.37 -5.34 5.41
N GLY A 827 -20.75 -4.21 6.03
CA GLY A 827 -20.76 -2.90 5.38
C GLY A 827 -19.38 -2.51 4.84
N LEU A 828 -18.31 -2.82 5.58
CA LEU A 828 -16.94 -2.60 5.12
C LEU A 828 -16.62 -3.41 3.87
N HIS A 829 -17.00 -4.69 3.80
CA HIS A 829 -16.82 -5.52 2.60
C HIS A 829 -17.58 -4.96 1.40
N GLN A 830 -18.83 -4.51 1.59
CA GLN A 830 -19.61 -3.92 0.50
C GLN A 830 -18.95 -2.64 -0.06
N LYS A 831 -18.34 -1.84 0.83
CA LYS A 831 -17.57 -0.64 0.43
C LYS A 831 -16.22 -1.00 -0.22
N TYR A 832 -15.57 -2.05 0.26
CA TYR A 832 -14.26 -2.52 -0.19
C TYR A 832 -14.25 -4.05 -0.35
N PRO A 833 -14.56 -4.58 -1.55
CA PRO A 833 -14.68 -6.02 -1.78
C PRO A 833 -13.42 -6.84 -1.46
N ALA A 834 -12.23 -6.22 -1.49
CA ALA A 834 -10.99 -6.89 -1.12
C ALA A 834 -10.85 -7.22 0.39
N PHE A 835 -11.66 -6.61 1.26
CA PHE A 835 -11.55 -6.79 2.72
C PHE A 835 -11.75 -8.24 3.18
N GLY A 836 -12.85 -8.86 2.78
CA GLY A 836 -13.20 -10.23 3.20
C GLY A 836 -12.09 -11.23 2.87
N PRO A 837 -11.67 -11.32 1.59
CA PRO A 837 -10.57 -12.18 1.19
C PRO A 837 -9.22 -11.82 1.85
N THR A 838 -8.95 -10.53 2.11
CA THR A 838 -7.76 -10.12 2.88
C THR A 838 -7.77 -10.71 4.29
N ALA A 839 -8.90 -10.62 5.00
CA ALA A 839 -9.06 -11.21 6.31
C ALA A 839 -8.91 -12.74 6.26
N CYS A 840 -9.43 -13.38 5.20
CA CYS A 840 -9.26 -14.82 4.98
C CYS A 840 -7.80 -15.24 4.79
N LEU A 841 -7.05 -14.52 3.94
CA LEU A 841 -5.62 -14.73 3.74
C LEU A 841 -4.85 -14.58 5.05
N PHE A 842 -5.13 -13.53 5.83
CA PHE A 842 -4.43 -13.28 7.08
C PHE A 842 -4.70 -14.37 8.13
N LYS A 843 -5.94 -14.81 8.28
CA LYS A 843 -6.28 -15.93 9.18
C LYS A 843 -5.64 -17.26 8.75
N ARG A 844 -5.57 -17.52 7.45
CA ARG A 844 -4.85 -18.68 6.92
C ARG A 844 -3.37 -18.59 7.19
N TRP A 845 -2.78 -17.40 7.04
CA TRP A 845 -1.37 -17.18 7.35
C TRP A 845 -1.08 -17.41 8.83
N LEU A 846 -1.86 -16.81 9.74
CA LEU A 846 -1.74 -17.03 11.18
C LEU A 846 -1.88 -18.51 11.55
N SER A 847 -2.89 -19.20 11.01
CA SER A 847 -3.14 -20.61 11.33
C SER A 847 -2.04 -21.52 10.79
N SER A 848 -1.51 -21.24 9.59
CA SER A 848 -0.37 -21.98 9.04
C SER A 848 0.90 -21.82 9.88
N HIS A 849 1.04 -20.70 10.61
CA HIS A 849 2.10 -20.44 11.58
C HIS A 849 1.77 -20.95 12.99
N LEU A 850 0.73 -21.78 13.12
CA LEU A 850 0.24 -22.37 14.38
C LEU A 850 -0.26 -21.34 15.41
N LEU A 851 -0.60 -20.13 14.95
CA LEU A 851 -1.15 -19.04 15.76
C LEU A 851 -2.69 -18.98 15.68
N SER A 852 -3.36 -20.13 15.50
CA SER A 852 -4.83 -20.19 15.55
C SER A 852 -5.38 -19.82 16.95
N PRO A 853 -6.67 -19.47 17.08
CA PRO A 853 -7.29 -19.23 18.38
C PRO A 853 -7.03 -20.38 19.37
N PRO A 854 -6.78 -20.09 20.67
CA PRO A 854 -6.94 -18.79 21.32
C PRO A 854 -5.72 -17.85 21.20
N HIS A 855 -4.58 -18.31 20.65
CA HIS A 855 -3.34 -17.52 20.59
C HIS A 855 -3.48 -16.25 19.76
N PHE A 856 -4.19 -16.32 18.65
CA PHE A 856 -4.59 -15.16 17.88
C PHE A 856 -6.10 -15.18 17.64
N PRO A 857 -6.88 -14.37 18.37
CA PRO A 857 -8.34 -14.39 18.26
C PRO A 857 -8.82 -14.00 16.85
N SER A 858 -9.87 -14.67 16.37
CA SER A 858 -10.37 -14.48 15.00
C SER A 858 -10.91 -13.07 14.79
N VAL A 859 -11.55 -12.47 15.81
CA VAL A 859 -12.09 -11.10 15.69
C VAL A 859 -10.94 -10.10 15.63
N THR A 860 -9.90 -10.27 16.45
CA THR A 860 -8.69 -9.43 16.39
C THR A 860 -8.06 -9.45 14.99
N ALA A 861 -7.98 -10.62 14.35
CA ALA A 861 -7.48 -10.73 12.98
C ALA A 861 -8.37 -9.98 11.95
N GLU A 862 -9.69 -10.03 12.10
CA GLU A 862 -10.64 -9.28 11.27
C GLU A 862 -10.49 -7.77 11.45
N LEU A 863 -10.35 -7.30 12.69
CA LEU A 863 -10.18 -5.87 13.01
C LEU A 863 -8.83 -5.34 12.53
N MET A 864 -7.76 -6.13 12.63
CA MET A 864 -6.46 -5.78 12.04
C MET A 864 -6.54 -5.65 10.51
N ALA A 865 -7.23 -6.59 9.85
CA ALA A 865 -7.49 -6.46 8.42
C ALA A 865 -8.32 -5.21 8.11
N ALA A 866 -9.37 -4.92 8.88
CA ALA A 866 -10.20 -3.72 8.71
C ALA A 866 -9.41 -2.41 8.88
N THR A 867 -8.40 -2.40 9.77
CA THR A 867 -7.53 -1.23 10.01
C THR A 867 -6.85 -0.76 8.72
N VAL A 868 -6.43 -1.68 7.83
CA VAL A 868 -5.79 -1.34 6.55
C VAL A 868 -6.73 -0.64 5.56
N PHE A 869 -8.05 -0.84 5.70
CA PHE A 869 -9.06 -0.21 4.85
C PHE A 869 -9.58 1.10 5.42
N LEU A 870 -9.67 1.22 6.75
CA LEU A 870 -10.18 2.41 7.45
C LEU A 870 -9.07 3.44 7.73
N HIS A 871 -7.84 3.00 7.97
CA HIS A 871 -6.64 3.83 8.16
C HIS A 871 -5.57 3.49 7.10
N PRO A 872 -5.85 3.72 5.80
CA PRO A 872 -4.97 3.29 4.71
C PRO A 872 -3.69 4.13 4.58
N GLN A 873 -3.58 5.28 5.25
CA GLN A 873 -2.52 6.26 5.05
C GLN A 873 -1.13 5.66 5.35
N PRO A 874 -0.08 5.96 4.56
CA PRO A 874 -0.02 6.92 3.45
C PRO A 874 -0.59 6.41 2.11
N PHE A 875 -1.13 5.20 2.07
CA PHE A 875 -1.71 4.59 0.87
C PHE A 875 -3.21 4.93 0.73
N THR A 876 -3.85 4.32 -0.27
CA THR A 876 -5.32 4.26 -0.43
C THR A 876 -5.81 2.85 -0.10
N PRO A 877 -7.09 2.63 0.27
CA PRO A 877 -7.60 1.28 0.55
C PRO A 877 -7.29 0.30 -0.60
N PRO A 878 -6.80 -0.91 -0.30
CA PRO A 878 -6.36 -1.84 -1.34
C PRO A 878 -7.55 -2.40 -2.14
N THR A 879 -7.35 -2.59 -3.45
CA THR A 879 -8.37 -3.21 -4.33
C THR A 879 -8.15 -4.70 -4.54
N GLN A 880 -6.94 -5.19 -4.26
CA GLN A 880 -6.53 -6.58 -4.40
C GLN A 880 -6.21 -7.19 -3.02
N PRO A 881 -6.63 -8.44 -2.76
CA PRO A 881 -6.48 -9.05 -1.44
C PRO A 881 -5.04 -9.41 -1.08
N THR A 882 -4.22 -9.79 -2.06
CA THR A 882 -2.79 -10.08 -1.86
C THR A 882 -2.05 -8.89 -1.24
N ILE A 883 -2.34 -7.68 -1.70
CA ILE A 883 -1.71 -6.46 -1.18
C ILE A 883 -2.34 -6.03 0.14
N GLY A 884 -3.63 -6.30 0.32
CA GLY A 884 -4.26 -6.24 1.64
C GLY A 884 -3.47 -7.04 2.66
N LEU A 885 -3.12 -8.29 2.37
CA LEU A 885 -2.30 -9.12 3.25
C LEU A 885 -0.93 -8.50 3.51
N PHE A 886 -0.22 -8.03 2.47
CA PHE A 886 1.10 -7.41 2.64
C PHE A 886 1.06 -6.19 3.57
N ARG A 887 -0.01 -5.39 3.48
CA ARG A 887 -0.21 -4.24 4.36
C ARG A 887 -0.59 -4.63 5.78
N VAL A 888 -1.37 -5.70 5.97
CA VAL A 888 -1.66 -6.25 7.30
C VAL A 888 -0.39 -6.79 7.97
N LEU A 889 0.46 -7.50 7.22
CA LEU A 889 1.75 -7.98 7.73
C LEU A 889 2.68 -6.83 8.09
N ARG A 890 2.68 -5.75 7.31
CA ARG A 890 3.44 -4.53 7.65
C ARG A 890 2.89 -3.87 8.91
N LEU A 891 1.57 -3.74 9.03
CA LEU A 891 0.94 -3.19 10.23
C LEU A 891 1.37 -4.01 11.45
N LEU A 892 1.27 -5.33 11.39
CA LEU A 892 1.71 -6.23 12.45
C LEU A 892 3.19 -6.05 12.81
N ALA A 893 4.09 -6.03 11.82
CA ALA A 893 5.54 -5.98 12.04
C ALA A 893 6.06 -4.60 12.45
N ALA A 894 5.48 -3.51 11.95
CA ALA A 894 6.01 -2.15 12.11
C ALA A 894 5.38 -1.37 13.27
N THR A 895 4.17 -1.74 13.71
CA THR A 895 3.49 -1.07 14.81
C THR A 895 4.09 -1.44 16.15
N ASP A 896 4.30 -0.42 16.99
CA ASP A 896 4.53 -0.58 18.41
C ASP A 896 3.18 -0.69 19.15
N TRP A 897 2.75 -1.94 19.36
CA TRP A 897 1.47 -2.24 20.01
C TRP A 897 1.40 -1.86 21.50
N THR A 898 2.52 -1.43 22.11
CA THR A 898 2.52 -0.93 23.49
C THR A 898 2.05 0.51 23.61
N SER A 899 2.26 1.32 22.56
CA SER A 899 1.99 2.76 22.58
C SER A 899 0.85 3.18 21.63
N GLU A 900 0.71 2.48 20.51
CA GLU A 900 -0.29 2.79 19.48
C GLU A 900 -1.66 2.15 19.80
N VAL A 901 -2.71 2.94 19.59
CA VAL A 901 -4.11 2.50 19.71
C VAL A 901 -4.82 2.85 18.40
N PHE A 902 -5.56 1.89 17.85
CA PHE A 902 -6.37 2.13 16.65
C PHE A 902 -7.85 2.17 17.01
N VAL A 903 -8.50 3.29 16.69
CA VAL A 903 -9.96 3.43 16.79
C VAL A 903 -10.56 3.22 15.41
N LEU A 904 -11.40 2.19 15.27
CA LEU A 904 -12.08 1.85 14.02
C LEU A 904 -13.46 2.49 13.97
N ASP A 905 -13.56 3.51 13.13
CA ASP A 905 -14.80 4.19 12.79
C ASP A 905 -15.30 3.68 11.43
N PHE A 906 -16.24 2.72 11.47
CA PHE A 906 -16.75 2.10 10.25
C PHE A 906 -17.66 3.03 9.44
N ASN A 907 -18.30 4.00 10.11
CA ASN A 907 -19.30 4.89 9.51
C ASN A 907 -18.81 6.34 9.34
N ASP A 908 -17.63 6.67 9.87
CA ASP A 908 -17.05 8.02 9.92
C ASP A 908 -17.82 9.00 10.85
N ASP A 909 -18.57 8.47 11.81
CA ASP A 909 -19.47 9.20 12.71
C ASP A 909 -18.76 9.80 13.94
N LEU A 910 -17.57 9.34 14.30
CA LEU A 910 -16.87 9.74 15.52
C LEU A 910 -16.17 11.09 15.38
N THR A 911 -16.33 11.96 16.38
CA THR A 911 -15.57 13.23 16.45
C THR A 911 -14.13 12.98 16.97
N ARG A 912 -13.20 13.91 16.70
CA ARG A 912 -11.80 13.79 17.19
C ARG A 912 -11.72 13.71 18.72
N GLU A 913 -12.60 14.42 19.42
CA GLU A 913 -12.71 14.38 20.88
C GLU A 913 -13.08 12.97 21.36
N GLN A 914 -14.10 12.36 20.75
CA GLN A 914 -14.53 11.00 21.06
C GLN A 914 -13.46 9.95 20.73
N ILE A 915 -12.73 10.13 19.64
CA ILE A 915 -11.59 9.26 19.30
C ILE A 915 -10.51 9.37 20.39
N THR A 916 -10.20 10.58 20.84
CA THR A 916 -9.19 10.82 21.88
C THR A 916 -9.62 10.24 23.23
N GLU A 917 -10.90 10.36 23.59
CA GLU A 917 -11.47 9.72 24.78
C GLU A 917 -11.32 8.19 24.73
N LEU A 918 -11.59 7.58 23.57
CA LEU A 918 -11.44 6.13 23.36
C LEU A 918 -9.97 5.70 23.44
N GLU A 919 -9.05 6.45 22.83
CA GLU A 919 -7.61 6.21 22.93
C GLU A 919 -7.13 6.27 24.39
N GLN A 920 -7.59 7.26 25.15
CA GLN A 920 -7.25 7.41 26.58
C GLN A 920 -7.84 6.30 27.43
N ALA A 921 -9.11 5.95 27.23
CA ALA A 921 -9.77 4.87 27.95
C ALA A 921 -9.09 3.52 27.70
N ALA A 922 -8.69 3.27 26.45
CA ALA A 922 -8.00 2.04 26.07
C ALA A 922 -6.58 1.94 26.67
N ARG A 923 -5.88 3.07 26.82
CA ARG A 923 -4.57 3.14 27.52
C ARG A 923 -4.70 2.97 29.04
N ALA A 924 -5.83 3.39 29.60
CA ALA A 924 -6.09 3.32 31.04
C ALA A 924 -6.60 1.95 31.50
N ASP A 925 -6.95 1.03 30.59
CA ASP A 925 -7.48 -0.30 30.93
C ASP A 925 -6.42 -1.16 31.67
N PRO A 926 -6.63 -1.49 32.96
CA PRO A 926 -5.69 -2.29 33.74
C PRO A 926 -5.54 -3.73 33.23
N ARG A 927 -6.51 -4.23 32.45
CA ARG A 927 -6.47 -5.58 31.87
C ARG A 927 -5.60 -5.66 30.62
N GLY A 928 -5.15 -4.52 30.09
CA GLY A 928 -4.12 -4.36 29.05
C GLY A 928 -4.22 -5.33 27.86
N ARG A 929 -4.81 -4.89 26.73
CA ARG A 929 -4.76 -5.69 25.50
C ARG A 929 -3.38 -5.56 24.86
N SER A 930 -2.74 -6.68 24.52
CA SER A 930 -1.46 -6.65 23.76
C SER A 930 -1.63 -6.07 22.36
N VAL A 931 -2.84 -6.14 21.78
CA VAL A 931 -3.21 -5.49 20.52
C VAL A 931 -4.41 -4.59 20.82
N CYS A 932 -4.19 -3.28 20.80
CA CYS A 932 -5.20 -2.30 21.19
C CYS A 932 -5.94 -1.74 19.96
N ILE A 933 -6.96 -2.48 19.51
CA ILE A 933 -7.90 -2.01 18.49
C ILE A 933 -9.28 -1.90 19.14
N VAL A 934 -9.85 -0.70 19.07
CA VAL A 934 -11.13 -0.33 19.67
C VAL A 934 -12.09 0.02 18.56
N THR A 935 -13.34 -0.42 18.67
CA THR A 935 -14.38 -0.08 17.69
C THR A 935 -15.42 0.84 18.30
N ALA A 936 -16.12 1.61 17.47
CA ALA A 936 -17.26 2.40 17.92
C ALA A 936 -18.33 1.55 18.64
N GLN A 937 -18.51 0.30 18.20
CA GLN A 937 -19.48 -0.64 18.77
C GLN A 937 -19.10 -1.07 20.20
N GLU A 938 -17.80 -1.17 20.54
CA GLU A 938 -17.37 -1.47 21.92
C GLU A 938 -17.80 -0.37 22.89
N ARG A 939 -17.79 0.90 22.45
CA ARG A 939 -18.23 2.05 23.26
C ARG A 939 -19.72 1.95 23.61
N GLU A 940 -20.55 1.58 22.64
CA GLU A 940 -22.00 1.50 22.82
C GLU A 940 -22.42 0.39 23.79
N VAL A 941 -21.66 -0.72 23.78
CA VAL A 941 -21.94 -1.90 24.63
C VAL A 941 -21.18 -1.83 25.97
N GLY A 942 -20.09 -1.05 26.04
CA GLY A 942 -19.22 -0.95 27.19
C GLY A 942 -18.36 -2.21 27.43
N LEU A 943 -18.14 -3.02 26.38
CA LEU A 943 -17.48 -4.33 26.49
C LEU A 943 -16.49 -4.56 25.33
N ALA A 944 -15.33 -5.12 25.67
CA ALA A 944 -14.30 -5.53 24.72
C ALA A 944 -14.73 -6.69 23.80
N CYS A 945 -14.34 -6.63 22.52
CA CYS A 945 -14.57 -7.72 21.58
C CYS A 945 -13.95 -9.04 22.06
N GLU A 946 -12.64 -9.10 22.29
CA GLU A 946 -11.92 -10.28 22.81
C GLU A 946 -10.67 -9.84 23.60
N PRO A 947 -10.16 -10.64 24.55
CA PRO A 947 -8.80 -10.44 25.04
C PRO A 947 -7.83 -10.56 23.86
N GLY A 948 -6.90 -9.62 23.71
CA GLY A 948 -5.90 -9.66 22.62
C GLY A 948 -4.97 -10.87 22.71
N PRO A 949 -4.17 -11.15 21.67
CA PRO A 949 -3.19 -12.24 21.71
C PRO A 949 -2.23 -12.07 22.90
N PRO A 950 -1.74 -13.16 23.52
CA PRO A 950 -0.77 -13.04 24.59
C PRO A 950 0.55 -12.46 24.05
N PRO A 951 1.32 -11.70 24.85
CA PRO A 951 2.52 -11.00 24.38
C PRO A 951 3.57 -11.89 23.66
N PRO A 952 3.84 -13.15 24.08
CA PRO A 952 4.75 -14.04 23.35
C PRO A 952 4.23 -14.41 21.95
N ALA A 953 2.93 -14.70 21.82
CA ALA A 953 2.32 -15.01 20.52
C ALA A 953 2.35 -13.80 19.59
N LEU A 954 2.09 -12.59 20.13
CA LEU A 954 2.22 -11.35 19.36
C LEU A 954 3.65 -11.12 18.86
N ARG A 955 4.65 -11.20 19.75
CA ARG A 955 6.07 -11.03 19.37
C ARG A 955 6.51 -12.04 18.30
N ARG A 956 6.07 -13.29 18.42
CA ARG A 956 6.30 -14.31 17.39
C ARG A 956 5.66 -13.93 16.06
N ALA A 957 4.40 -13.48 16.09
CA ALA A 957 3.69 -13.03 14.89
C ALA A 957 4.39 -11.84 14.22
N GLN A 958 4.93 -10.88 14.99
CA GLN A 958 5.71 -9.75 14.47
C GLN A 958 6.99 -10.21 13.77
N ALA A 959 7.76 -11.11 14.40
CA ALA A 959 8.99 -11.65 13.82
C ALA A 959 8.72 -12.43 12.51
N LEU A 960 7.69 -13.28 12.51
CA LEU A 960 7.26 -14.01 11.32
C LEU A 960 6.78 -13.08 10.21
N ALA A 961 6.02 -12.03 10.54
CA ALA A 961 5.56 -11.05 9.57
C ALA A 961 6.73 -10.28 8.94
N ALA A 962 7.72 -9.86 9.74
CA ALA A 962 8.93 -9.20 9.24
C ALA A 962 9.73 -10.12 8.30
N SER A 963 9.91 -11.38 8.67
CA SER A 963 10.58 -12.39 7.82
C SER A 963 9.81 -12.65 6.52
N ALA A 964 8.48 -12.77 6.61
CA ALA A 964 7.63 -12.99 5.45
C ALA A 964 7.70 -11.80 4.47
N LEU A 965 7.69 -10.56 4.97
CA LEU A 965 7.84 -9.37 4.12
C LEU A 965 9.20 -9.32 3.41
N ALA A 966 10.28 -9.66 4.11
CA ALA A 966 11.62 -9.73 3.50
C ALA A 966 11.69 -10.81 2.41
N TYR A 967 11.12 -11.98 2.65
CA TYR A 967 10.99 -13.04 1.66
C TYR A 967 10.19 -12.60 0.43
N LEU A 968 9.03 -11.95 0.64
CA LEU A 968 8.18 -11.45 -0.44
C LEU A 968 8.89 -10.43 -1.32
N GLU A 969 9.60 -9.47 -0.71
CA GLU A 969 10.40 -8.48 -1.44
C GLU A 969 11.45 -9.16 -2.32
N ASN A 970 12.19 -10.14 -1.79
CA ASN A 970 13.20 -10.85 -2.57
C ASN A 970 12.59 -11.74 -3.68
N SER A 971 11.60 -12.57 -3.34
CA SER A 971 10.96 -13.51 -4.26
C SER A 971 10.29 -12.79 -5.45
N LEU A 972 9.55 -11.71 -5.18
CA LEU A 972 8.76 -11.00 -6.20
C LEU A 972 9.57 -9.95 -6.97
N LEU A 973 10.51 -9.25 -6.32
CA LEU A 973 11.27 -8.17 -6.95
C LEU A 973 12.62 -8.64 -7.52
N ASN A 974 13.27 -9.64 -6.96
CA ASN A 974 14.58 -10.10 -7.44
C ASN A 974 14.49 -11.40 -8.25
N GLU A 975 13.71 -12.38 -7.78
CA GLU A 975 13.76 -13.75 -8.32
C GLU A 975 12.68 -14.06 -9.37
N PHE A 976 11.69 -13.19 -9.56
CA PHE A 976 10.52 -13.45 -10.43
C PHE A 976 9.80 -14.76 -10.07
N ASN A 977 9.77 -15.11 -8.78
CA ASN A 977 9.14 -16.32 -8.30
C ASN A 977 7.69 -16.05 -7.90
N ASP A 978 6.76 -16.68 -8.61
CA ASP A 978 5.31 -16.60 -8.37
C ASP A 978 4.84 -17.46 -7.19
N ASN A 979 5.62 -18.47 -6.79
CA ASN A 979 5.21 -19.38 -5.73
C ASN A 979 5.49 -18.79 -4.34
N LEU A 980 4.45 -18.18 -3.77
CA LEU A 980 4.49 -17.58 -2.43
C LEU A 980 4.09 -18.54 -1.31
N LEU A 981 3.68 -19.78 -1.62
CA LEU A 981 3.27 -20.75 -0.59
C LEU A 981 4.33 -21.02 0.49
N PRO A 982 5.66 -20.94 0.25
CA PRO A 982 6.66 -21.05 1.31
C PRO A 982 6.46 -20.08 2.49
N MET A 983 5.82 -18.91 2.29
CA MET A 983 5.53 -17.96 3.37
C MET A 983 4.51 -18.48 4.40
N PHE A 984 3.78 -19.57 4.07
CA PHE A 984 2.80 -20.25 4.92
C PHE A 984 3.39 -21.52 5.57
N VAL A 985 4.70 -21.75 5.47
CA VAL A 985 5.34 -22.91 6.08
C VAL A 985 5.90 -22.49 7.44
N PRO A 986 5.44 -23.09 8.55
CA PRO A 986 5.98 -22.81 9.88
C PRO A 986 7.34 -23.49 10.06
N SER A 987 8.22 -22.87 10.86
CA SER A 987 9.33 -23.61 11.45
C SER A 987 8.84 -24.41 12.65
N LEU A 988 9.08 -25.72 12.65
CA LEU A 988 8.72 -26.60 13.76
C LEU A 988 9.89 -26.92 14.69
N SER A 989 11.10 -26.40 14.40
CA SER A 989 12.32 -26.71 15.17
C SER A 989 12.38 -26.05 16.55
N GLU A 990 11.50 -25.07 16.82
CA GLU A 990 11.48 -24.28 18.05
C GLU A 990 10.55 -24.88 19.12
N TYR A 991 9.92 -26.02 18.86
CA TYR A 991 8.98 -26.67 19.78
C TYR A 991 9.61 -27.89 20.41
N ASP A 992 9.25 -28.20 21.65
CA ASP A 992 9.86 -29.31 22.39
C ASP A 992 9.25 -30.67 22.01
N VAL A 993 7.94 -30.71 21.73
CA VAL A 993 7.22 -31.94 21.41
C VAL A 993 6.29 -31.72 20.22
N GLN A 994 6.21 -32.71 19.33
CA GLN A 994 5.28 -32.77 18.20
C GLN A 994 4.34 -33.96 18.33
N ILE A 995 3.04 -33.68 18.42
CA ILE A 995 1.99 -34.69 18.37
C ILE A 995 1.50 -34.77 16.92
N VAL A 996 1.77 -35.88 16.25
CA VAL A 996 1.38 -36.15 14.86
C VAL A 996 0.04 -36.87 14.85
N LEU A 997 -0.93 -36.32 14.11
CA LEU A 997 -2.30 -36.83 14.01
C LEU A 997 -2.48 -37.70 12.76
N HIS A 998 -3.48 -38.59 12.78
CA HIS A 998 -3.89 -39.32 11.57
C HIS A 998 -4.58 -38.37 10.57
N PRO A 999 -4.06 -38.16 9.35
CA PRO A 999 -4.63 -37.19 8.39
C PRO A 999 -6.10 -37.45 8.02
N SER A 1000 -6.52 -38.72 7.97
CA SER A 1000 -7.91 -39.10 7.69
C SER A 1000 -8.90 -38.70 8.78
N LEU A 1001 -8.38 -38.42 9.98
CA LEU A 1001 -9.15 -38.02 11.16
C LEU A 1001 -9.09 -36.50 11.41
N VAL A 1002 -8.35 -35.76 10.60
CA VAL A 1002 -8.27 -34.30 10.67
C VAL A 1002 -9.38 -33.69 9.81
N PRO A 1003 -10.31 -32.91 10.38
CA PRO A 1003 -11.26 -32.12 9.62
C PRO A 1003 -10.54 -31.20 8.62
N GLU A 1004 -11.13 -31.01 7.44
CA GLU A 1004 -10.62 -30.07 6.44
C GLU A 1004 -9.15 -30.31 6.01
N TRP A 1005 -8.58 -31.49 6.25
CA TRP A 1005 -7.17 -31.82 5.93
C TRP A 1005 -6.77 -31.51 4.47
N ALA A 1006 -7.73 -31.60 3.53
CA ALA A 1006 -7.52 -31.29 2.12
C ALA A 1006 -7.43 -29.78 1.81
N GLU A 1007 -7.84 -28.92 2.73
CA GLU A 1007 -7.79 -27.46 2.61
C GLU A 1007 -6.46 -26.86 3.10
N ARG A 1008 -5.62 -27.67 3.78
CA ARG A 1008 -4.28 -27.27 4.24
C ARG A 1008 -3.51 -26.59 3.12
N VAL A 1009 -2.77 -25.53 3.43
CA VAL A 1009 -2.10 -24.69 2.42
C VAL A 1009 -1.17 -25.48 1.50
N CYS A 1010 -0.42 -26.44 2.05
CA CYS A 1010 0.50 -27.30 1.29
C CYS A 1010 -0.17 -28.50 0.60
N ALA A 1011 -1.46 -28.79 0.87
CA ALA A 1011 -2.13 -29.95 0.29
C ALA A 1011 -2.44 -29.76 -1.20
N PRO A 1012 -2.32 -30.79 -2.05
CA PRO A 1012 -2.73 -30.71 -3.45
C PRO A 1012 -4.27 -30.64 -3.56
N PRO A 1013 -4.82 -29.92 -4.56
CA PRO A 1013 -6.27 -29.88 -4.79
C PRO A 1013 -6.81 -31.27 -5.13
N ARG A 1014 -8.03 -31.57 -4.65
CA ARG A 1014 -8.70 -32.86 -4.90
C ARG A 1014 -10.12 -32.61 -5.36
N ARG A 1015 -10.40 -32.88 -6.65
CA ARG A 1015 -11.74 -32.72 -7.22
C ARG A 1015 -12.67 -33.82 -6.71
N ARG A 1016 -13.78 -33.44 -6.09
CA ARG A 1016 -14.93 -34.33 -5.91
C ARG A 1016 -15.87 -34.18 -7.10
N PRO A 1017 -16.43 -35.28 -7.63
CA PRO A 1017 -17.42 -35.18 -8.70
C PRO A 1017 -18.71 -34.51 -8.18
N PRO A 1018 -19.35 -33.61 -8.95
CA PRO A 1018 -20.66 -33.08 -8.61
C PRO A 1018 -21.66 -34.23 -8.61
N THR A 1019 -22.43 -34.36 -7.53
CA THR A 1019 -23.54 -35.32 -7.44
C THR A 1019 -24.83 -34.55 -7.19
N PRO A 1020 -25.94 -34.92 -7.86
CA PRO A 1020 -27.19 -34.19 -7.72
C PRO A 1020 -27.65 -34.14 -6.26
N HIS A 1021 -28.17 -32.99 -5.84
CA HIS A 1021 -28.82 -32.83 -4.55
C HIS A 1021 -30.03 -33.77 -4.47
N VAL A 1022 -29.91 -34.80 -3.63
CA VAL A 1022 -31.05 -35.51 -3.08
C VAL A 1022 -31.20 -34.95 -1.66
N GLY A 1023 -32.39 -34.48 -1.30
CA GLY A 1023 -32.61 -33.87 0.01
C GLY A 1023 -32.18 -34.81 1.13
N ASP A 1024 -31.28 -34.34 2.01
CA ASP A 1024 -30.98 -35.06 3.24
C ASP A 1024 -32.26 -35.08 4.08
N GLU A 1025 -32.73 -36.25 4.55
CA GLU A 1025 -33.91 -36.37 5.41
C GLU A 1025 -33.65 -35.90 6.86
N LEU A 1026 -32.38 -35.69 7.23
CA LEU A 1026 -31.93 -35.40 8.60
C LEU A 1026 -30.78 -34.40 8.62
N ILE A 1027 -30.67 -33.62 9.70
CA ILE A 1027 -29.51 -32.74 9.95
C ILE A 1027 -28.26 -33.61 10.15
N PRO A 1028 -27.15 -33.35 9.43
CA PRO A 1028 -25.91 -34.09 9.62
C PRO A 1028 -25.26 -33.79 10.98
N VAL A 1029 -24.27 -34.60 11.38
CA VAL A 1029 -23.43 -34.26 12.55
C VAL A 1029 -22.72 -32.93 12.29
N VAL A 1030 -22.97 -31.96 13.16
CA VAL A 1030 -22.53 -30.56 13.01
C VAL A 1030 -21.51 -30.16 14.05
N ASP A 1031 -20.59 -29.25 13.70
CA ASP A 1031 -19.53 -28.70 14.55
C ASP A 1031 -18.64 -29.77 15.26
N PHE A 1032 -18.63 -31.03 14.80
CA PHE A 1032 -17.78 -32.07 15.37
C PHE A 1032 -16.35 -32.02 14.83
N HIS A 1033 -15.43 -31.43 15.61
CA HIS A 1033 -14.02 -31.28 15.27
C HIS A 1033 -13.13 -32.02 16.30
N PRO A 1034 -12.82 -33.32 16.11
CA PRO A 1034 -12.16 -34.14 17.13
C PRO A 1034 -10.81 -33.59 17.58
N VAL A 1035 -10.06 -32.94 16.69
CA VAL A 1035 -8.77 -32.34 17.04
C VAL A 1035 -8.93 -31.14 17.99
N LEU A 1036 -9.99 -30.35 17.86
CA LEU A 1036 -10.21 -29.20 18.74
C LEU A 1036 -10.71 -29.68 20.10
N THR A 1037 -11.61 -30.67 20.13
CA THR A 1037 -12.02 -31.32 21.37
C THR A 1037 -10.82 -31.89 22.11
N TYR A 1038 -9.95 -32.62 21.40
CA TYR A 1038 -8.71 -33.14 21.98
C TYR A 1038 -7.77 -32.03 22.48
N LEU A 1039 -7.63 -30.93 21.73
CA LEU A 1039 -6.84 -29.77 22.17
C LEU A 1039 -7.42 -29.09 23.42
N ASP A 1040 -8.74 -29.01 23.54
CA ASP A 1040 -9.40 -28.44 24.70
C ASP A 1040 -9.17 -29.32 25.94
N ASP A 1041 -9.25 -30.64 25.79
CA ASP A 1041 -8.91 -31.61 26.84
C ASP A 1041 -7.43 -31.46 27.27
N LEU A 1042 -6.50 -31.37 26.31
CA LEU A 1042 -5.08 -31.15 26.58
C LEU A 1042 -4.81 -29.84 27.33
N ARG A 1043 -5.46 -28.75 26.91
CA ARG A 1043 -5.31 -27.43 27.54
C ARG A 1043 -5.91 -27.41 28.94
N SER A 1044 -7.04 -28.10 29.16
CA SER A 1044 -7.65 -28.21 30.47
C SER A 1044 -6.80 -29.06 31.43
N ALA A 1045 -6.11 -30.08 30.93
CA ALA A 1045 -5.31 -30.97 31.77
C ALA A 1045 -3.88 -30.47 32.02
N TYR A 1046 -3.23 -29.86 31.01
CA TYR A 1046 -1.80 -29.54 31.04
C TYR A 1046 -1.47 -28.09 30.66
N GLY A 1047 -2.47 -27.20 30.59
CA GLY A 1047 -2.26 -25.78 30.26
C GLY A 1047 -1.39 -25.02 31.26
N ASP A 1048 -1.21 -25.55 32.48
CA ASP A 1048 -0.31 -25.01 33.48
C ASP A 1048 1.16 -25.30 33.15
N PHE A 1049 1.46 -26.41 32.49
CA PHE A 1049 2.84 -26.84 32.18
C PHE A 1049 3.24 -26.57 30.72
N ALA A 1050 2.29 -26.64 29.78
CA ALA A 1050 2.62 -26.58 28.36
C ALA A 1050 1.65 -25.70 27.57
N VAL A 1051 2.15 -25.17 26.45
CA VAL A 1051 1.38 -24.39 25.50
C VAL A 1051 1.23 -25.17 24.19
N PHE A 1052 -0.01 -25.34 23.74
CA PHE A 1052 -0.37 -26.16 22.58
C PHE A 1052 -0.74 -25.31 21.37
N PHE A 1053 -0.09 -25.57 20.23
CA PHE A 1053 -0.22 -24.83 18.97
C PHE A 1053 -0.68 -25.76 17.84
N HIS A 1054 -1.60 -25.28 17.01
CA HIS A 1054 -2.21 -26.08 15.94
C HIS A 1054 -2.69 -25.21 14.78
N ASP A 1055 -2.66 -25.74 13.56
CA ASP A 1055 -3.28 -25.14 12.38
C ASP A 1055 -4.73 -25.60 12.24
N LEU A 1056 -5.66 -24.69 12.52
CA LEU A 1056 -7.11 -24.93 12.45
C LEU A 1056 -7.59 -25.44 11.07
N TYR A 1057 -6.89 -25.11 9.98
CA TYR A 1057 -7.35 -25.40 8.61
C TYR A 1057 -6.67 -26.63 8.02
N GLY A 1058 -6.75 -27.76 8.74
CA GLY A 1058 -6.27 -29.05 8.27
C GLY A 1058 -4.84 -29.40 8.69
N GLY A 1059 -4.35 -28.80 9.78
CA GLY A 1059 -3.06 -29.15 10.38
C GLY A 1059 -3.01 -30.61 10.84
N GLU A 1060 -1.89 -31.30 10.56
CA GLU A 1060 -1.68 -32.70 10.99
C GLU A 1060 -0.82 -32.79 12.24
N VAL A 1061 -0.34 -31.66 12.76
CA VAL A 1061 0.58 -31.59 13.89
C VAL A 1061 0.00 -30.66 14.95
N ILE A 1062 0.09 -31.07 16.21
CA ILE A 1062 -0.02 -30.19 17.37
C ILE A 1062 1.41 -30.03 17.91
N ALA A 1063 1.91 -28.81 17.89
CA ALA A 1063 3.22 -28.48 18.43
C ALA A 1063 3.07 -28.04 19.89
N VAL A 1064 3.97 -28.50 20.74
CA VAL A 1064 3.92 -28.27 22.19
C VAL A 1064 5.20 -27.59 22.63
N LEU A 1065 5.06 -26.55 23.45
CA LEU A 1065 6.16 -25.85 24.08
C LEU A 1065 5.99 -25.92 25.60
N TRP A 1066 7.01 -26.35 26.33
CA TRP A 1066 7.03 -26.29 27.79
C TRP A 1066 7.11 -24.84 28.25
N LYS A 1067 6.40 -24.49 29.32
CA LYS A 1067 6.60 -23.18 29.94
C LYS A 1067 7.98 -23.11 30.62
N PRO A 1068 8.59 -21.92 30.76
CA PRO A 1068 9.94 -21.78 31.31
C PRO A 1068 10.11 -22.30 32.75
N ASP A 1069 9.04 -22.27 33.53
CA ASP A 1069 8.94 -22.68 34.94
C ASP A 1069 8.81 -24.20 35.13
N VAL A 1070 8.59 -24.98 34.07
CA VAL A 1070 8.35 -26.44 34.15
C VAL A 1070 9.55 -27.20 34.72
N ASP A 1071 10.76 -26.66 34.59
CA ASP A 1071 11.97 -27.29 35.13
C ASP A 1071 12.30 -26.86 36.56
N GLU A 1072 11.57 -25.91 37.14
CA GLU A 1072 11.75 -25.44 38.51
C GLU A 1072 11.25 -26.48 39.52
N TYR A 1073 11.86 -26.47 40.71
CA TYR A 1073 11.41 -27.32 41.82
C TYR A 1073 10.26 -26.65 42.56
N GLU A 1074 9.20 -27.41 42.81
CA GLU A 1074 8.06 -26.97 43.60
C GLU A 1074 7.97 -27.71 44.94
N ASP A 1075 7.39 -27.03 45.92
CA ASP A 1075 6.95 -27.65 47.17
C ASP A 1075 5.66 -28.43 46.94
N PHE A 1076 5.55 -29.62 47.54
CA PHE A 1076 4.35 -30.43 47.42
C PHE A 1076 3.19 -29.85 48.24
N GLN A 1077 2.10 -29.53 47.56
CA GLN A 1077 0.81 -29.19 48.16
C GLN A 1077 -0.29 -30.06 47.54
N ALA A 1078 -1.36 -30.32 48.28
CA ALA A 1078 -2.48 -31.12 47.77
C ALA A 1078 -3.16 -30.49 46.54
N LEU A 1079 -3.00 -29.17 46.35
CA LEU A 1079 -3.58 -28.41 45.23
C LEU A 1079 -2.72 -28.46 43.95
N ASN A 1080 -1.40 -28.68 44.05
CA ASN A 1080 -0.48 -28.75 42.91
C ASN A 1080 0.13 -30.16 42.71
N ALA A 1081 -0.42 -31.19 43.34
CA ALA A 1081 0.10 -32.57 43.30
C ALA A 1081 0.09 -33.23 41.89
N ASN A 1082 -0.48 -32.57 40.88
CA ASN A 1082 -0.63 -33.11 39.53
C ASN A 1082 0.71 -33.12 38.78
N ALA A 1083 1.01 -34.22 38.10
CA ALA A 1083 2.18 -34.39 37.22
C ALA A 1083 3.56 -34.16 37.89
N LEU A 1084 3.68 -34.28 39.21
CA LEU A 1084 4.95 -34.14 39.93
C LEU A 1084 5.64 -35.49 40.20
N ILE A 1085 6.97 -35.50 40.15
CA ILE A 1085 7.84 -36.60 40.58
C ILE A 1085 8.79 -36.11 41.68
N PRO A 1086 9.00 -36.88 42.77
CA PRO A 1086 9.97 -36.52 43.80
C PRO A 1086 11.41 -36.75 43.32
N GLU A 1087 12.29 -35.79 43.58
CA GLU A 1087 13.73 -35.83 43.32
C GLU A 1087 14.49 -35.45 44.60
N THR A 1088 15.56 -36.20 44.92
CA THR A 1088 16.36 -35.96 46.13
C THR A 1088 17.55 -35.07 45.79
N VAL A 1089 17.53 -33.81 46.26
CA VAL A 1089 18.59 -32.82 46.03
C VAL A 1089 19.14 -32.39 47.39
N ASP A 1090 20.44 -32.51 47.61
CA ASP A 1090 21.13 -32.14 48.85
C ASP A 1090 20.56 -32.76 50.15
N GLY A 1091 19.90 -33.93 50.04
CA GLY A 1091 19.28 -34.62 51.18
C GLY A 1091 17.85 -34.18 51.52
N GLU A 1092 17.28 -33.23 50.76
CA GLU A 1092 15.88 -32.81 50.83
C GLU A 1092 15.08 -33.39 49.64
N THR A 1093 13.84 -33.82 49.90
CA THR A 1093 12.92 -34.25 48.83
C THR A 1093 12.23 -33.02 48.24
N ARG A 1094 12.51 -32.73 46.98
CA ARG A 1094 11.84 -31.69 46.20
C ARG A 1094 11.03 -32.32 45.08
N TYR A 1095 10.09 -31.58 44.49
CA TYR A 1095 9.22 -32.11 43.45
C TYR A 1095 9.47 -31.36 42.14
N LYS A 1096 9.46 -32.10 41.03
CA LYS A 1096 9.63 -31.56 39.69
C LYS A 1096 8.54 -32.10 38.77
N VAL A 1097 8.19 -31.37 37.72
CA VAL A 1097 7.22 -31.84 36.73
C VAL A 1097 7.76 -33.05 35.95
N ASN A 1098 6.97 -34.12 35.91
CA ASN A 1098 7.27 -35.35 35.18
C ASN A 1098 6.88 -35.23 33.70
N LYS A 1099 7.80 -34.68 32.91
CA LYS A 1099 7.60 -34.50 31.45
C LYS A 1099 7.32 -35.81 30.72
N GLU A 1100 7.95 -36.92 31.11
CA GLU A 1100 7.76 -38.23 30.46
C GLU A 1100 6.33 -38.76 30.64
N ALA A 1101 5.78 -38.64 31.84
CA ALA A 1101 4.39 -39.02 32.11
C ALA A 1101 3.41 -38.18 31.30
N ILE A 1102 3.61 -36.85 31.24
CA ILE A 1102 2.76 -35.95 30.45
C ILE A 1102 2.81 -36.32 28.95
N ILE A 1103 3.99 -36.65 28.42
CA ILE A 1103 4.15 -37.07 27.02
C ILE A 1103 3.41 -38.40 26.75
N GLU A 1104 3.40 -39.33 27.70
CA GLU A 1104 2.63 -40.56 27.58
C GLU A 1104 1.12 -40.29 27.66
N ASP A 1105 0.70 -39.39 28.53
CA ASP A 1105 -0.71 -38.97 28.62
C ASP A 1105 -1.22 -38.36 27.31
N PHE A 1106 -0.37 -37.63 26.57
CA PHE A 1106 -0.72 -37.16 25.22
C PHE A 1106 -1.05 -38.33 24.28
N ARG A 1107 -0.40 -39.49 24.42
CA ARG A 1107 -0.73 -40.68 23.63
C ARG A 1107 -2.02 -41.32 24.11
N ILE A 1108 -2.21 -41.41 25.42
CA ILE A 1108 -3.37 -42.06 26.06
C ILE A 1108 -4.65 -41.28 25.76
N LEU A 1109 -4.68 -39.97 26.01
CA LEU A 1109 -5.85 -39.12 25.74
C LEU A 1109 -6.17 -39.06 24.25
N GLY A 1110 -5.14 -39.08 23.40
CA GLY A 1110 -5.26 -39.03 21.96
C GLY A 1110 -5.50 -40.38 21.27
N GLN A 1111 -5.76 -41.46 22.02
CA GLN A 1111 -5.83 -42.81 21.48
C GLN A 1111 -6.80 -42.91 20.28
N GLY A 1112 -6.29 -43.41 19.14
CA GLY A 1112 -7.04 -43.53 17.89
C GLY A 1112 -6.99 -42.29 16.99
N LEU A 1113 -6.73 -41.10 17.53
CA LEU A 1113 -6.53 -39.85 16.77
C LEU A 1113 -5.03 -39.58 16.52
N VAL A 1114 -4.20 -39.80 17.54
CA VAL A 1114 -2.75 -39.57 17.52
C VAL A 1114 -2.04 -40.74 16.86
N LYS A 1115 -1.19 -40.43 15.89
CA LYS A 1115 -0.35 -41.38 15.17
C LYS A 1115 0.99 -41.59 15.87
N SER A 1116 1.63 -40.51 16.31
CA SER A 1116 2.90 -40.56 17.06
C SER A 1116 3.12 -39.29 17.86
N VAL A 1117 3.94 -39.38 18.90
CA VAL A 1117 4.41 -38.21 19.68
C VAL A 1117 5.93 -38.24 19.68
N ASN A 1118 6.53 -37.21 19.09
CA ASN A 1118 7.97 -37.06 18.89
C ASN A 1118 8.51 -35.95 19.79
N VAL A 1119 9.57 -36.20 20.53
CA VAL A 1119 10.33 -35.17 21.26
C VAL A 1119 11.43 -34.68 20.33
N LEU A 1120 11.61 -33.37 20.19
CA LEU A 1120 12.53 -32.74 19.24
C LEU A 1120 13.92 -32.44 19.79
#